data_AF-A0A7Y4Z3S9-F1
#
_entry.id   AF-A0A7Y4Z3S9-F1
#
_cell.length_a   1.000
_cell.length_b   1.000
_cell.length_c   1.000
_cell.angle_alpha   90.00
_cell.angle_beta   90.00
_cell.angle_gamma   90.00
#
_symmetry.space_group_name_H-M   'P 1'
#
loop_
_entity.id
_entity.type
_entity.pdbx_description
1 polymer ?
#
loop_
_entity_poly.entity_id
_entity_poly.type
_entity_poly.pdbx_seq_one_letter_code
_entity_poly.pdbx_strand_id
1 'polypeptide(L)'
;MKKTLQVVFMFCMLFAGLMTNQALAVSAYPYPVQVKQPDGTTITVILKGDEKVKWAQTLDGYTVLRNSKGVFEYAMLNASGDLNLSGIAVSDISSRKADELNFLAKAQKGLFYSKSQVSLMKSIFEIKSAESQKVFPTTGARKLICILMGYTDKAFTKTQTEFNNLFNQVGYTTGGATGSVKDFYNESSYNQFNLTVTVAGPYTAANNMAYYGANDASGYDVNPRALVSEAINAADASVNFADFDNDGDGTVDGVYIIFAGYGEEAGAPANTIWSHAWSLASPVTKDGKSISKYSCSPELSGSSGTTLTAIGVICHEFGHVLGSPDYYDTDYATGGQFDGTGKWDMMASGSWNNNGITPAQHNAYTKVKVYGWATATVLSSAQVVTVTHAEVNQSFYQINSATTNEYWIMENRQLVGFDANIPGHGLIIYHVHASVGTTAINATYPQKMYPVCANATTNPGSTAATYGTINGAGCPFPGSGAKTSFTDATTPWMKSWAGAATAKPITNIVENTTTKTITFDFMGGSVTPAAPTATTVAASAVSNTTATLNGTVTANNATTTITFQYGLTTSYGSTINGNPNTLTGATPTSITAALTGLTANTTYNYRVVAVNSVGTTYGLNMTFTTSANPTSLTLPVTENFAASTLPSQWTTQNTGTGITERWSMSNTATAGGAAYELKCTYQQINPGTTRIITAPVNTVGVSQVTFSFKHMLDAYAAGVTLRLQTSNDKSTWTNTSWSVATSATNIAATTVNVTVTTNLNSNNTYFALVADGDLYQIDYWYIDNISITSGGGSTTPTVTTTAASSITSSSAVSGGNVTADGGATVTERGICYAITANPTTANSKVVTGSGTGTYTSTMTGLTASTLYYVRAYAINANGTAYGSQVSFTTLGTGTTVIIGTGTATQGYPLSCYYGYERSASLYTAAEIGRTGTINMVEWYPTISLTYSVPVKIYIKTTTATTIAASTWATAISGATLVYNGTMAGTTANAWKAFSLATSFNYTANNVLVLVETNYTGTGAGTSTGPACRYTTATSKHMYIRADNTAPTGTATVTSYRPNIRLTFSGVAAPQLIEQNVETISGMISAYPNPTTGIVTIKSEGSIRSIDVYSITGAKIYSKPNISNSSSNEVDLSEFQNGVYILVVNDGIKRHTMRVVKQ
;
A
#
# COMPACT_ATOMS: atom_id res chain seq x y z
N MET A 1 37.03 68.31 18.03
CA MET A 1 37.64 67.10 17.44
C MET A 1 36.59 66.02 17.29
N LYS A 2 36.44 65.52 16.06
CA LYS A 2 35.94 64.20 15.62
C LYS A 2 34.61 63.63 16.20
N LYS A 3 33.58 63.73 15.34
CA LYS A 3 32.80 62.62 14.69
C LYS A 3 32.00 61.67 15.61
N THR A 4 30.72 61.31 15.38
CA THR A 4 29.66 61.65 14.40
C THR A 4 28.35 60.95 14.84
N LEU A 5 27.20 61.62 14.66
CA LEU A 5 25.81 61.13 14.40
C LEU A 5 25.08 60.23 15.44
N GLN A 6 23.99 60.67 16.10
CA GLN A 6 22.63 61.07 15.65
C GLN A 6 21.60 59.90 15.72
N VAL A 7 20.57 59.95 16.60
CA VAL A 7 19.20 60.56 16.41
C VAL A 7 18.30 59.60 15.61
N VAL A 8 16.99 59.35 15.83
CA VAL A 8 15.87 59.79 16.70
C VAL A 8 14.71 58.81 16.37
N PHE A 9 13.95 58.29 17.35
CA PHE A 9 12.58 58.71 17.73
C PHE A 9 11.47 58.67 16.63
N MET A 10 10.51 57.75 16.84
CA MET A 10 9.04 57.97 16.84
C MET A 10 8.32 58.41 15.54
N PHE A 11 7.43 57.55 15.00
CA PHE A 11 5.99 57.81 14.74
C PHE A 11 5.30 56.70 13.91
N CYS A 12 4.05 56.39 14.29
CA CYS A 12 2.88 56.00 13.48
C CYS A 12 2.76 54.71 12.64
N MET A 13 1.67 53.99 12.95
CA MET A 13 0.64 53.34 12.09
C MET A 13 1.02 52.34 10.98
N LEU A 14 0.22 51.27 10.94
CA LEU A 14 0.16 50.17 9.96
C LEU A 14 1.41 49.26 9.98
N PHE A 15 1.32 47.94 10.11
CA PHE A 15 0.63 47.02 9.20
C PHE A 15 0.43 45.66 9.89
N ALA A 16 -0.70 45.02 9.57
CA ALA A 16 -0.91 43.59 9.74
C ALA A 16 0.01 42.77 8.80
N GLY A 17 0.24 41.50 9.15
CA GLY A 17 0.81 40.49 8.24
C GLY A 17 2.30 40.20 8.47
N LEU A 18 2.83 39.00 8.25
CA LEU A 18 2.44 37.98 7.28
C LEU A 18 2.93 36.58 7.71
N MET A 19 2.04 35.60 7.57
CA MET A 19 2.37 34.18 7.35
C MET A 19 2.60 33.95 5.84
N THR A 20 3.47 33.03 5.42
CA THR A 20 3.83 32.94 3.99
C THR A 20 4.26 31.53 3.48
N ASN A 21 3.50 30.98 2.49
CA ASN A 21 3.68 29.70 1.77
C ASN A 21 4.45 29.82 0.42
N GLN A 22 4.93 28.73 -0.23
CA GLN A 22 5.65 28.78 -1.53
C GLN A 22 4.75 28.89 -2.78
N ALA A 23 5.03 29.82 -3.70
CA ALA A 23 4.46 29.84 -5.06
C ALA A 23 5.35 29.01 -6.01
N LEU A 24 4.75 28.42 -7.05
CA LEU A 24 5.42 27.80 -8.20
C LEU A 24 4.74 28.37 -9.45
N ALA A 25 5.46 28.73 -10.50
CA ALA A 25 4.87 29.45 -11.62
C ALA A 25 5.60 29.14 -12.93
N VAL A 26 4.86 29.14 -14.04
CA VAL A 26 5.40 28.89 -15.38
C VAL A 26 6.51 29.87 -15.76
N SER A 27 7.54 29.34 -16.43
CA SER A 27 8.59 30.16 -17.05
C SER A 27 8.02 31.17 -18.04
N ALA A 28 8.69 32.31 -18.18
CA ALA A 28 8.31 33.35 -19.12
C ALA A 28 8.20 32.83 -20.56
N TYR A 29 7.25 33.37 -21.33
CA TYR A 29 7.03 32.98 -22.72
C TYR A 29 8.33 33.09 -23.54
N PRO A 30 8.83 31.97 -24.12
CA PRO A 30 10.21 31.88 -24.58
C PRO A 30 10.46 32.49 -25.97
N TYR A 31 9.44 33.00 -26.64
CA TYR A 31 9.52 33.56 -28.00
C TYR A 31 9.41 35.09 -27.99
N PRO A 32 9.75 35.77 -29.11
CA PRO A 32 9.58 37.21 -29.25
C PRO A 32 8.15 37.68 -28.93
N VAL A 33 8.04 38.67 -28.04
CA VAL A 33 6.80 39.34 -27.67
C VAL A 33 6.87 40.80 -28.06
N GLN A 34 5.82 41.30 -28.69
CA GLN A 34 5.63 42.74 -28.87
C GLN A 34 5.00 43.33 -27.60
N VAL A 35 5.69 44.33 -27.04
CA VAL A 35 5.23 45.06 -25.87
C VAL A 35 5.00 46.52 -26.24
N LYS A 36 3.82 47.04 -25.93
CA LYS A 36 3.50 48.46 -26.06
C LYS A 36 3.99 49.23 -24.83
N GLN A 37 4.80 50.25 -25.06
CA GLN A 37 5.32 51.13 -24.02
C GLN A 37 4.31 52.23 -23.65
N PRO A 38 4.43 52.85 -22.47
CA PRO A 38 3.55 53.94 -22.01
C PRO A 38 3.44 55.13 -22.96
N ASP A 39 4.46 55.41 -23.78
CA ASP A 39 4.46 56.50 -24.77
C ASP A 39 3.76 56.12 -26.10
N GLY A 40 3.22 54.89 -26.19
CA GLY A 40 2.52 54.37 -27.35
C GLY A 40 3.40 53.66 -28.37
N THR A 41 4.73 53.67 -28.22
CA THR A 41 5.66 52.92 -29.07
C THR A 41 5.61 51.43 -28.76
N THR A 42 6.00 50.59 -29.72
CA THR A 42 6.07 49.13 -29.54
C THR A 42 7.52 48.67 -29.64
N ILE A 43 7.92 47.73 -28.79
CA ILE A 43 9.23 47.07 -28.85
C ILE A 43 9.06 45.55 -28.90
N THR A 44 10.04 44.86 -29.48
CA THR A 44 10.07 43.39 -29.51
C THR A 44 11.15 42.85 -28.57
N VAL A 45 10.74 42.05 -27.57
CA VAL A 45 11.62 41.49 -26.54
C VAL A 45 11.36 39.99 -26.34
N ILE A 46 12.35 39.27 -25.83
CA ILE A 46 12.22 37.91 -25.31
C ILE A 46 12.21 38.03 -23.79
N LEU A 47 11.13 37.57 -23.16
CA LEU A 47 11.05 37.53 -21.71
C LEU A 47 11.87 36.35 -21.18
N LYS A 48 12.42 36.52 -19.99
CA LYS A 48 13.27 35.55 -19.31
C LYS A 48 12.91 35.53 -17.83
N GLY A 49 13.07 34.37 -17.21
CA GLY A 49 12.78 34.24 -15.79
C GLY A 49 11.48 33.52 -15.47
N ASP A 50 11.13 33.61 -14.19
CA ASP A 50 9.91 33.10 -13.56
C ASP A 50 9.37 34.14 -12.54
N GLU A 51 8.48 33.71 -11.66
CA GLU A 51 7.89 34.53 -10.60
C GLU A 51 8.91 35.04 -9.57
N LYS A 52 10.11 34.45 -9.50
CA LYS A 52 11.16 34.76 -8.51
C LYS A 52 12.18 35.71 -9.04
N VAL A 53 12.61 35.52 -10.29
CA VAL A 53 13.63 36.33 -10.95
C VAL A 53 13.26 36.51 -12.42
N LYS A 54 12.79 37.70 -12.79
CA LYS A 54 12.39 38.04 -14.16
C LYS A 54 13.18 39.19 -14.77
N TRP A 55 13.41 39.10 -16.08
CA TRP A 55 14.01 40.16 -16.90
C TRP A 55 13.60 40.00 -18.37
N ALA A 56 14.02 40.91 -19.24
CA ALA A 56 13.79 40.80 -20.67
C ALA A 56 15.07 41.05 -21.47
N GLN A 57 15.09 40.58 -22.71
CA GLN A 57 16.18 40.80 -23.66
C GLN A 57 15.65 41.26 -25.00
N THR A 58 16.36 42.17 -25.67
CA THR A 58 16.11 42.47 -27.09
C THR A 58 16.49 41.27 -27.96
N LEU A 59 15.96 41.18 -29.19
CA LEU A 59 16.26 40.06 -30.10
C LEU A 59 17.75 39.92 -30.44
N ASP A 60 18.51 41.02 -30.34
CA ASP A 60 19.95 41.05 -30.56
C ASP A 60 20.79 40.88 -29.27
N GLY A 61 20.15 40.55 -28.15
CA GLY A 61 20.80 40.03 -26.94
C GLY A 61 21.14 41.05 -25.84
N TYR A 62 20.63 42.29 -25.90
CA TYR A 62 20.82 43.26 -24.83
C TYR A 62 19.77 43.07 -23.73
N THR A 63 20.20 43.08 -22.48
CA THR A 63 19.29 42.94 -21.33
C THR A 63 18.62 44.27 -21.03
N VAL A 64 17.31 44.22 -20.80
CA VAL A 64 16.45 45.39 -20.58
C VAL A 64 15.60 45.19 -19.35
N LEU A 65 15.39 46.26 -18.60
CA LEU A 65 14.63 46.29 -17.35
C LEU A 65 13.54 47.34 -17.44
N ARG A 66 12.39 47.14 -16.78
CA ARG A 66 11.36 48.17 -16.69
C ARG A 66 11.71 49.16 -15.57
N ASN A 67 11.61 50.45 -15.87
CA ASN A 67 11.68 51.50 -14.86
C ASN A 67 10.34 51.65 -14.11
N SER A 68 10.30 52.51 -13.09
CA SER A 68 9.11 52.79 -12.27
C SER A 68 7.92 53.39 -13.03
N LYS A 69 8.11 53.78 -14.30
CA LYS A 69 7.05 54.29 -15.18
C LYS A 69 6.57 53.24 -16.18
N GLY A 70 7.08 52.01 -16.12
CA GLY A 70 6.72 50.91 -17.02
C GLY A 70 7.41 50.94 -18.39
N VAL A 71 8.38 51.83 -18.60
CA VAL A 71 9.21 51.92 -19.83
C VAL A 71 10.40 50.98 -19.68
N PHE A 72 10.70 50.21 -20.74
CA PHE A 72 11.92 49.41 -20.80
C PHE A 72 13.13 50.27 -21.09
N GLU A 73 14.18 50.12 -20.28
CA GLU A 73 15.48 50.75 -20.46
C GLU A 73 16.57 49.67 -20.57
N TYR A 74 17.66 49.99 -21.26
CA TYR A 74 18.81 49.09 -21.29
C TYR A 74 19.41 48.93 -19.90
N ALA A 75 19.86 47.72 -19.58
CA ALA A 75 20.56 47.45 -18.34
C ALA A 75 22.06 47.77 -18.47
N MET A 76 22.66 48.21 -17.36
CA MET A 76 24.11 48.39 -17.22
C MET A 76 24.58 47.89 -15.85
N LEU A 77 25.86 47.53 -15.74
CA LEU A 77 26.43 47.16 -14.44
C LEU A 77 26.89 48.40 -13.67
N ASN A 78 26.62 48.45 -12.37
CA ASN A 78 27.22 49.42 -11.47
C ASN A 78 28.62 48.97 -11.00
N ALA A 79 29.29 49.80 -10.18
CA ALA A 79 30.64 49.52 -9.68
C ALA A 79 30.74 48.23 -8.82
N SER A 80 29.61 47.74 -8.30
CA SER A 80 29.51 46.52 -7.50
C SER A 80 29.20 45.28 -8.34
N GLY A 81 29.06 45.44 -9.67
CA GLY A 81 28.64 44.37 -10.58
C GLY A 81 27.14 44.07 -10.53
N ASP A 82 26.32 44.94 -9.92
CA ASP A 82 24.87 44.80 -9.90
C ASP A 82 24.25 45.39 -11.17
N LEU A 83 23.20 44.74 -11.65
CA LEU A 83 22.39 45.17 -12.78
C LEU A 83 21.55 46.40 -12.39
N ASN A 84 21.66 47.47 -13.17
CA ASN A 84 21.02 48.76 -12.93
C ASN A 84 20.41 49.33 -14.23
N LEU A 85 19.43 50.23 -14.10
CA LEU A 85 18.85 50.94 -15.23
C LEU A 85 19.85 51.95 -15.81
N SER A 86 20.00 51.98 -17.14
CA SER A 86 20.90 52.92 -17.83
C SER A 86 20.34 54.33 -17.98
N GLY A 87 19.03 54.52 -17.80
CA GLY A 87 18.34 55.78 -18.14
C GLY A 87 18.03 55.92 -19.64
N ILE A 88 18.43 54.95 -20.49
CA ILE A 88 18.19 54.98 -21.94
C ILE A 88 17.04 54.04 -22.28
N ALA A 89 15.92 54.62 -22.71
CA ALA A 89 14.74 53.89 -23.16
C ALA A 89 15.04 53.04 -24.41
N VAL A 90 14.46 51.84 -24.45
CA VAL A 90 14.60 50.88 -25.54
C VAL A 90 13.67 51.27 -26.68
N SER A 91 14.18 51.28 -27.91
CA SER A 91 13.38 51.31 -29.14
C SER A 91 13.43 49.93 -29.82
N ASP A 92 12.45 49.62 -30.68
CA ASP A 92 12.56 48.45 -31.55
C ASP A 92 13.83 48.55 -32.41
N ILE A 93 14.43 47.42 -32.79
CA ILE A 93 15.73 47.34 -33.47
C ILE A 93 15.77 48.23 -34.71
N SER A 94 14.67 48.28 -35.46
CA SER A 94 14.54 49.09 -36.69
C SER A 94 14.40 50.61 -36.44
N SER A 95 14.12 51.03 -35.21
CA SER A 95 13.72 52.39 -34.84
C SER A 95 14.67 53.05 -33.82
N ARG A 96 15.85 52.45 -33.60
CA ARG A 96 16.83 52.94 -32.61
C ARG A 96 17.40 54.31 -32.96
N LYS A 97 17.49 55.18 -31.97
CA LYS A 97 17.99 56.56 -32.12
C LYS A 97 19.53 56.59 -32.08
N ALA A 98 20.14 57.67 -32.57
CA ALA A 98 21.60 57.80 -32.61
C ALA A 98 22.25 57.67 -31.21
N ASP A 99 21.64 58.26 -30.19
CA ASP A 99 22.15 58.20 -28.81
C ASP A 99 22.05 56.78 -28.22
N GLU A 100 21.01 56.03 -28.61
CA GLU A 100 20.82 54.62 -28.26
C GLU A 100 21.90 53.75 -28.90
N LEU A 101 22.15 53.93 -30.21
CA LEU A 101 23.20 53.19 -30.93
C LEU A 101 24.61 53.48 -30.35
N ASN A 102 24.87 54.72 -29.94
CA ASN A 102 26.13 55.10 -29.29
C ASN A 102 26.34 54.42 -27.93
N PHE A 103 25.27 54.22 -27.15
CA PHE A 103 25.33 53.45 -25.91
C PHE A 103 25.57 51.96 -26.21
N LEU A 104 24.80 51.38 -27.14
CA LEU A 104 24.88 49.95 -27.46
C LEU A 104 26.24 49.52 -28.01
N ALA A 105 26.95 50.40 -28.72
CA ALA A 105 28.31 50.15 -29.18
C ALA A 105 29.30 49.85 -28.02
N LYS A 106 28.97 50.25 -26.79
CA LYS A 106 29.79 50.07 -25.58
C LYS A 106 29.12 49.14 -24.56
N ALA A 107 27.86 48.77 -24.76
CA ALA A 107 27.09 47.96 -23.82
C ALA A 107 27.40 46.48 -23.98
N GLN A 108 27.46 45.76 -22.86
CA GLN A 108 27.65 44.32 -22.86
C GLN A 108 26.31 43.60 -23.10
N LYS A 109 26.33 42.53 -23.89
CA LYS A 109 25.18 41.65 -24.13
C LYS A 109 25.07 40.58 -23.04
N GLY A 110 23.86 40.06 -22.83
CA GLY A 110 23.60 38.98 -21.87
C GLY A 110 23.95 39.36 -20.42
N LEU A 111 23.86 40.66 -20.08
CA LEU A 111 24.01 41.08 -18.69
C LEU A 111 22.95 40.42 -17.82
N PHE A 112 23.31 40.11 -16.59
CA PHE A 112 22.42 39.43 -15.66
C PHE A 112 22.60 39.99 -14.25
N TYR A 113 21.60 39.76 -13.39
CA TYR A 113 21.67 40.16 -11.99
C TYR A 113 22.89 39.57 -11.29
N SER A 114 23.49 40.33 -10.39
CA SER A 114 24.59 39.84 -9.56
C SER A 114 24.12 38.73 -8.62
N LYS A 115 25.06 37.93 -8.09
CA LYS A 115 24.74 36.89 -7.10
C LYS A 115 24.03 37.46 -5.87
N SER A 116 24.39 38.67 -5.43
CA SER A 116 23.74 39.36 -4.31
C SER A 116 22.32 39.81 -4.65
N GLN A 117 22.08 40.32 -5.86
CA GLN A 117 20.74 40.70 -6.30
C GLN A 117 19.82 39.48 -6.43
N VAL A 118 20.32 38.40 -7.02
CA VAL A 118 19.56 37.15 -7.11
C VAL A 118 19.30 36.57 -5.72
N SER A 119 20.29 36.55 -4.85
CA SER A 119 20.12 36.08 -3.46
C SER A 119 19.14 36.97 -2.68
N LEU A 120 19.11 38.27 -2.94
CA LEU A 120 18.15 39.19 -2.32
C LEU A 120 16.72 38.93 -2.81
N MET A 121 16.51 38.87 -4.13
CA MET A 121 15.20 38.54 -4.73
C MET A 121 14.70 37.18 -4.18
N LYS A 122 15.58 36.17 -4.18
CA LYS A 122 15.29 34.87 -3.57
C LYS A 122 15.01 34.93 -2.08
N SER A 123 15.79 35.65 -1.29
CA SER A 123 15.58 35.71 0.16
C SER A 123 14.22 36.36 0.50
N ILE A 124 13.75 37.30 -0.30
CA ILE A 124 12.42 37.92 -0.17
C ILE A 124 11.32 36.92 -0.52
N PHE A 125 11.57 36.06 -1.52
CA PHE A 125 10.70 34.94 -1.89
C PHE A 125 10.72 33.79 -0.87
N GLU A 126 11.88 33.43 -0.31
CA GLU A 126 12.13 32.38 0.68
C GLU A 126 11.57 32.76 2.06
N ILE A 127 11.68 34.05 2.44
CA ILE A 127 10.94 34.62 3.58
C ILE A 127 9.43 34.46 3.35
N LYS A 128 8.98 34.52 2.09
CA LYS A 128 7.58 34.33 1.69
C LYS A 128 7.18 32.86 1.49
N SER A 129 8.07 31.86 1.61
CA SER A 129 7.78 30.51 1.10
C SER A 129 8.24 29.35 1.99
N ALA A 130 7.66 29.18 3.18
CA ALA A 130 7.94 28.00 4.00
C ALA A 130 6.72 27.07 4.11
N GLU A 131 6.98 25.77 3.84
CA GLU A 131 6.16 24.56 4.15
C GLU A 131 5.27 23.98 3.04
N SER A 132 5.51 22.70 2.70
CA SER A 132 4.77 21.92 1.70
C SER A 132 3.53 21.26 2.29
N GLN A 133 2.48 21.16 1.46
CA GLN A 133 1.15 20.66 1.80
C GLN A 133 0.71 19.46 0.94
N LYS A 134 -0.13 18.60 1.53
CA LYS A 134 -0.73 17.36 1.01
C LYS A 134 -1.28 17.48 -0.43
N VAL A 135 -0.91 16.56 -1.33
CA VAL A 135 -1.02 16.68 -2.80
C VAL A 135 -2.41 16.30 -3.35
N PHE A 136 -2.87 16.97 -4.43
CA PHE A 136 -4.13 16.64 -5.13
C PHE A 136 -4.10 15.19 -5.64
N PRO A 137 -5.15 14.38 -5.43
CA PRO A 137 -5.17 12.98 -5.86
C PRO A 137 -4.99 12.80 -7.37
N THR A 138 -3.98 12.02 -7.77
CA THR A 138 -3.53 11.94 -9.17
C THR A 138 -4.22 10.87 -10.02
N THR A 139 -5.13 10.06 -9.49
CA THR A 139 -5.81 8.98 -10.24
C THR A 139 -7.30 8.92 -9.90
N GLY A 140 -8.11 8.31 -10.77
CA GLY A 140 -9.56 8.19 -10.63
C GLY A 140 -10.33 9.37 -11.23
N ALA A 141 -11.65 9.37 -11.02
CA ALA A 141 -12.51 10.49 -11.41
C ALA A 141 -12.36 11.63 -10.39
N ARG A 142 -11.81 12.76 -10.83
CA ARG A 142 -11.51 13.91 -9.98
C ARG A 142 -12.22 15.16 -10.46
N LYS A 143 -12.59 16.01 -9.52
CA LYS A 143 -13.28 17.27 -9.74
C LYS A 143 -12.38 18.43 -9.37
N LEU A 144 -12.41 19.47 -10.18
CA LEU A 144 -11.75 20.75 -9.91
C LEU A 144 -12.77 21.88 -10.12
N ILE A 145 -12.65 22.96 -9.37
CA ILE A 145 -13.41 24.19 -9.60
C ILE A 145 -12.54 25.22 -10.31
N CYS A 146 -13.05 25.81 -11.39
CA CYS A 146 -12.48 26.94 -12.10
C CYS A 146 -13.38 28.16 -11.94
N ILE A 147 -12.83 29.28 -11.46
CA ILE A 147 -13.59 30.51 -11.20
C ILE A 147 -13.07 31.61 -12.13
N LEU A 148 -13.98 32.19 -12.91
CA LEU A 148 -13.71 33.28 -13.84
C LEU A 148 -13.86 34.63 -13.11
N MET A 149 -12.82 35.46 -13.13
CA MET A 149 -12.74 36.69 -12.33
C MET A 149 -12.32 37.90 -13.16
N GLY A 150 -13.20 38.89 -13.29
CA GLY A 150 -12.90 40.22 -13.81
C GLY A 150 -12.52 41.22 -12.71
N TYR A 151 -12.14 42.42 -13.12
CA TYR A 151 -11.78 43.54 -12.25
C TYR A 151 -12.73 44.72 -12.47
N THR A 152 -12.73 45.71 -11.56
CA THR A 152 -13.58 46.91 -11.71
C THR A 152 -13.25 47.74 -12.95
N ASP A 153 -11.99 47.72 -13.40
CA ASP A 153 -11.48 48.46 -14.56
C ASP A 153 -11.24 47.57 -15.80
N LYS A 154 -11.42 46.25 -15.65
CA LYS A 154 -11.22 45.27 -16.73
C LYS A 154 -12.21 44.12 -16.59
N ALA A 155 -13.30 44.22 -17.34
CA ALA A 155 -14.32 43.18 -17.40
C ALA A 155 -13.79 41.90 -18.05
N PHE A 156 -14.32 40.76 -17.61
CA PHE A 156 -14.17 39.47 -18.27
C PHE A 156 -14.98 39.46 -19.57
N THR A 157 -14.37 39.04 -20.67
CA THR A 157 -14.93 39.15 -22.03
C THR A 157 -15.33 37.81 -22.63
N LYS A 158 -14.73 36.71 -22.18
CA LYS A 158 -14.99 35.35 -22.62
C LYS A 158 -16.11 34.70 -21.82
N THR A 159 -16.78 33.74 -22.42
CA THR A 159 -17.95 33.09 -21.83
C THR A 159 -17.56 31.92 -20.94
N GLN A 160 -18.42 31.63 -19.96
CA GLN A 160 -18.34 30.41 -19.15
C GLN A 160 -18.31 29.15 -20.02
N THR A 161 -19.08 29.13 -21.12
CA THR A 161 -19.11 28.02 -22.09
C THR A 161 -17.78 27.82 -22.80
N GLU A 162 -17.10 28.90 -23.23
CA GLU A 162 -15.78 28.80 -23.86
C GLU A 162 -14.76 28.15 -22.90
N PHE A 163 -14.76 28.54 -21.62
CA PHE A 163 -13.89 27.91 -20.62
C PHE A 163 -14.33 26.48 -20.28
N ASN A 164 -15.63 26.21 -20.20
CA ASN A 164 -16.10 24.84 -19.99
C ASN A 164 -15.64 23.92 -21.13
N ASN A 165 -15.63 24.41 -22.37
CA ASN A 165 -15.11 23.66 -23.50
C ASN A 165 -13.59 23.48 -23.42
N LEU A 166 -12.85 24.56 -23.13
CA LEU A 166 -11.38 24.52 -22.98
C LEU A 166 -10.92 23.51 -21.90
N PHE A 167 -11.67 23.40 -20.80
CA PHE A 167 -11.35 22.47 -19.72
C PHE A 167 -11.89 21.05 -19.94
N ASN A 168 -13.12 20.88 -20.44
CA ASN A 168 -13.83 19.60 -20.36
C ASN A 168 -14.21 18.95 -21.69
N GLN A 169 -14.26 19.70 -22.80
CA GLN A 169 -14.75 19.16 -24.06
C GLN A 169 -13.76 18.13 -24.60
N VAL A 170 -14.21 16.88 -24.69
CA VAL A 170 -13.42 15.82 -25.33
C VAL A 170 -13.27 16.12 -26.82
N GLY A 171 -12.04 16.08 -27.32
CA GLY A 171 -11.72 16.42 -28.71
C GLY A 171 -11.83 17.91 -29.02
N TYR A 172 -11.52 18.79 -28.06
CA TYR A 172 -11.55 20.23 -28.25
C TYR A 172 -10.50 20.71 -29.27
N THR A 173 -10.93 21.45 -30.29
CA THR A 173 -10.06 21.89 -31.40
C THR A 173 -10.14 23.39 -31.70
N THR A 174 -10.92 24.15 -30.95
CA THR A 174 -11.08 25.60 -31.17
C THR A 174 -9.74 26.32 -31.03
N GLY A 175 -9.45 27.24 -31.95
CA GLY A 175 -8.17 27.95 -31.99
C GLY A 175 -6.97 27.08 -32.42
N GLY A 176 -7.22 25.89 -32.98
CA GLY A 176 -6.18 24.94 -33.37
C GLY A 176 -5.67 24.06 -32.22
N ALA A 177 -6.38 24.04 -31.08
CA ALA A 177 -6.06 23.21 -29.93
C ALA A 177 -5.96 21.73 -30.31
N THR A 178 -4.98 21.04 -29.73
CA THR A 178 -4.86 19.59 -29.87
C THR A 178 -5.89 18.85 -29.03
N GLY A 179 -6.36 19.47 -27.94
CA GLY A 179 -7.41 18.97 -27.08
C GLY A 179 -7.68 19.94 -25.92
N SER A 180 -8.61 19.56 -25.05
CA SER A 180 -8.91 20.25 -23.80
C SER A 180 -7.91 19.88 -22.70
N VAL A 181 -8.00 20.54 -21.54
CA VAL A 181 -7.27 20.12 -20.32
C VAL A 181 -7.60 18.67 -19.96
N LYS A 182 -8.87 18.27 -20.09
CA LYS A 182 -9.31 16.88 -19.91
C LYS A 182 -8.65 15.93 -20.91
N ASP A 183 -8.59 16.29 -22.19
CA ASP A 183 -7.92 15.45 -23.22
C ASP A 183 -6.43 15.28 -22.90
N PHE A 184 -5.75 16.37 -22.52
CA PHE A 184 -4.33 16.34 -22.15
C PHE A 184 -4.06 15.36 -21.00
N TYR A 185 -4.81 15.48 -19.91
CA TYR A 185 -4.63 14.61 -18.76
C TYR A 185 -5.08 13.17 -19.01
N ASN A 186 -6.10 12.94 -19.83
CA ASN A 186 -6.47 11.59 -20.27
C ASN A 186 -5.35 10.93 -21.08
N GLU A 187 -4.74 11.65 -22.03
CA GLU A 187 -3.63 11.12 -22.84
C GLU A 187 -2.38 10.89 -21.97
N SER A 188 -1.97 11.88 -21.18
CA SER A 188 -0.74 11.80 -20.38
C SER A 188 -0.79 10.78 -19.23
N SER A 189 -1.99 10.53 -18.68
CA SER A 189 -2.23 9.54 -17.61
C SER A 189 -2.70 8.18 -18.12
N TYR A 190 -2.83 7.98 -19.44
CA TYR A 190 -3.37 6.76 -20.01
C TYR A 190 -4.79 6.42 -19.51
N ASN A 191 -5.63 7.45 -19.37
CA ASN A 191 -6.98 7.43 -18.82
C ASN A 191 -7.08 7.06 -17.33
N GLN A 192 -5.96 7.06 -16.60
CA GLN A 192 -5.98 6.81 -15.15
C GLN A 192 -6.44 8.01 -14.33
N PHE A 193 -6.32 9.22 -14.87
CA PHE A 193 -6.75 10.46 -14.24
C PHE A 193 -7.81 11.15 -15.09
N ASN A 194 -9.07 11.05 -14.65
CA ASN A 194 -10.21 11.61 -15.35
C ASN A 194 -10.69 12.87 -14.64
N LEU A 195 -10.18 14.02 -15.09
CA LEU A 195 -10.52 15.33 -14.53
C LEU A 195 -11.84 15.85 -15.11
N THR A 196 -12.70 16.39 -14.25
CA THR A 196 -13.89 17.15 -14.62
C THR A 196 -13.88 18.49 -13.90
N VAL A 197 -13.92 19.58 -14.64
CA VAL A 197 -13.82 20.93 -14.10
C VAL A 197 -15.20 21.58 -14.07
N THR A 198 -15.64 22.06 -12.92
CA THR A 198 -16.79 22.96 -12.85
C THR A 198 -16.32 24.37 -13.15
N VAL A 199 -16.96 25.10 -14.06
CA VAL A 199 -16.60 26.50 -14.35
C VAL A 199 -17.67 27.40 -13.73
N ALA A 200 -17.28 28.43 -12.97
CA ALA A 200 -18.18 29.37 -12.30
C ALA A 200 -17.81 30.84 -12.62
N GLY A 201 -18.80 31.72 -12.62
CA GLY A 201 -18.65 33.13 -12.99
C GLY A 201 -19.02 33.42 -14.45
N PRO A 202 -18.61 34.58 -15.01
CA PRO A 202 -17.65 35.53 -14.45
C PRO A 202 -18.19 36.33 -13.26
N TYR A 203 -17.32 36.55 -12.28
CA TYR A 203 -17.52 37.49 -11.18
C TYR A 203 -16.64 38.73 -11.38
N THR A 204 -16.86 39.78 -10.58
CA THR A 204 -16.07 41.02 -10.62
C THR A 204 -15.45 41.27 -9.27
N ALA A 205 -14.14 41.49 -9.24
CA ALA A 205 -13.38 41.78 -8.04
C ALA A 205 -13.72 43.17 -7.48
N ALA A 206 -13.46 43.39 -6.20
CA ALA A 206 -13.78 44.64 -5.53
C ALA A 206 -12.86 45.80 -5.97
N ASN A 207 -11.66 45.49 -6.47
CA ASN A 207 -10.66 46.48 -6.86
C ASN A 207 -10.26 46.35 -8.33
N ASN A 208 -9.43 47.30 -8.77
CA ASN A 208 -8.86 47.33 -10.11
C ASN A 208 -7.75 46.28 -10.26
N MET A 209 -7.37 45.99 -11.52
CA MET A 209 -6.35 45.00 -11.85
C MET A 209 -5.01 45.26 -11.15
N ALA A 210 -4.60 46.54 -11.07
CA ALA A 210 -3.33 46.93 -10.46
C ALA A 210 -3.26 46.66 -8.96
N TYR A 211 -4.37 46.66 -8.23
CA TYR A 211 -4.38 46.32 -6.80
C TYR A 211 -3.89 44.89 -6.56
N TYR A 212 -4.19 43.97 -7.48
CA TYR A 212 -3.87 42.55 -7.36
C TYR A 212 -2.52 42.21 -8.02
N GLY A 213 -2.30 42.67 -9.26
CA GLY A 213 -1.17 42.26 -10.10
C GLY A 213 -0.07 43.31 -10.30
N ALA A 214 -0.09 44.46 -9.61
CA ALA A 214 1.06 45.35 -9.62
C ALA A 214 2.29 44.66 -9.03
N ASN A 215 3.44 44.90 -9.63
CA ASN A 215 4.72 44.49 -9.08
C ASN A 215 5.10 45.37 -7.86
N ASP A 216 5.48 44.73 -6.76
CA ASP A 216 6.15 45.37 -5.63
C ASP A 216 7.59 45.80 -6.00
N ALA A 217 8.32 46.42 -5.06
CA ALA A 217 9.69 46.89 -5.31
C ALA A 217 10.69 45.76 -5.67
N SER A 218 10.31 44.50 -5.46
CA SER A 218 11.10 43.31 -5.80
C SER A 218 10.56 42.57 -7.03
N GLY A 219 9.53 43.11 -7.69
CA GLY A 219 8.95 42.53 -8.89
C GLY A 219 7.87 41.47 -8.62
N TYR A 220 7.32 41.34 -7.41
CA TYR A 220 6.26 40.36 -7.12
C TYR A 220 4.86 40.97 -7.22
N ASP A 221 3.88 40.16 -7.65
CA ASP A 221 2.47 40.54 -7.59
C ASP A 221 2.06 40.92 -6.15
N VAL A 222 1.46 42.11 -5.99
CA VAL A 222 1.18 42.69 -4.67
C VAL A 222 0.12 41.90 -3.90
N ASN A 223 -1.01 41.53 -4.50
CA ASN A 223 -2.14 40.90 -3.79
C ASN A 223 -2.87 39.74 -4.55
N PRO A 224 -2.19 38.78 -5.21
CA PRO A 224 -2.88 37.73 -5.98
C PRO A 224 -3.77 36.81 -5.11
N ARG A 225 -3.33 36.50 -3.88
CA ARG A 225 -4.11 35.73 -2.89
C ARG A 225 -5.43 36.41 -2.50
N ALA A 226 -5.49 37.74 -2.54
CA ALA A 226 -6.72 38.49 -2.24
C ALA A 226 -7.76 38.27 -3.36
N LEU A 227 -7.32 38.31 -4.63
CA LEU A 227 -8.18 38.01 -5.78
C LEU A 227 -8.78 36.61 -5.67
N VAL A 228 -7.96 35.62 -5.33
CA VAL A 228 -8.41 34.22 -5.16
C VAL A 228 -9.42 34.09 -4.02
N SER A 229 -9.16 34.76 -2.89
CA SER A 229 -10.08 34.76 -1.75
C SER A 229 -11.42 35.41 -2.11
N GLU A 230 -11.40 36.52 -2.86
CA GLU A 230 -12.62 37.16 -3.37
C GLU A 230 -13.37 36.27 -4.36
N ALA A 231 -12.66 35.61 -5.28
CA ALA A 231 -13.24 34.70 -6.24
C ALA A 231 -13.95 33.50 -5.57
N ILE A 232 -13.31 32.88 -4.57
CA ILE A 232 -13.91 31.81 -3.75
C ILE A 232 -15.18 32.33 -3.05
N ASN A 233 -15.13 33.52 -2.46
CA ASN A 233 -16.27 34.12 -1.78
C ASN A 233 -17.43 34.46 -2.74
N ALA A 234 -17.13 34.94 -3.95
CA ALA A 234 -18.15 35.26 -4.94
C ALA A 234 -18.82 34.01 -5.52
N ALA A 235 -18.06 32.92 -5.68
CA ALA A 235 -18.57 31.66 -6.21
C ALA A 235 -19.44 30.86 -5.22
N ASP A 236 -19.27 31.08 -3.91
CA ASP A 236 -19.94 30.37 -2.81
C ASP A 236 -21.47 30.24 -2.98
N ALA A 237 -22.14 31.28 -3.49
CA ALA A 237 -23.58 31.25 -3.68
C ALA A 237 -24.06 30.30 -4.80
N SER A 238 -23.18 29.90 -5.72
CA SER A 238 -23.51 29.07 -6.89
C SER A 238 -22.69 27.78 -7.00
N VAL A 239 -21.73 27.57 -6.10
CA VAL A 239 -20.80 26.45 -6.11
C VAL A 239 -20.76 25.83 -4.72
N ASN A 240 -20.99 24.52 -4.64
CA ASN A 240 -20.76 23.75 -3.42
C ASN A 240 -19.30 23.28 -3.38
N PHE A 241 -18.46 23.93 -2.58
CA PHE A 241 -17.04 23.63 -2.48
C PHE A 241 -16.76 22.23 -1.90
N ALA A 242 -17.72 21.62 -1.18
CA ALA A 242 -17.59 20.27 -0.68
C ALA A 242 -17.44 19.21 -1.80
N ASP A 243 -17.87 19.51 -3.02
CA ASP A 243 -17.76 18.61 -4.17
C ASP A 243 -16.32 18.45 -4.70
N PHE A 244 -15.39 19.30 -4.26
CA PHE A 244 -13.99 19.32 -4.72
C PHE A 244 -12.99 18.85 -3.64
N ASP A 245 -13.49 18.22 -2.58
CA ASP A 245 -12.71 17.40 -1.64
C ASP A 245 -12.76 15.94 -2.14
N ASN A 246 -11.82 15.60 -3.03
CA ASN A 246 -11.79 14.37 -3.79
C ASN A 246 -11.30 13.17 -2.97
N ASP A 247 -10.59 13.38 -1.86
CA ASP A 247 -10.10 12.30 -0.98
C ASP A 247 -10.80 12.24 0.39
N GLY A 248 -11.70 13.20 0.67
CA GLY A 248 -12.50 13.26 1.88
C GLY A 248 -11.73 13.75 3.10
N ASP A 249 -10.60 14.44 2.93
CA ASP A 249 -9.74 14.89 4.01
C ASP A 249 -10.19 16.19 4.70
N GLY A 250 -11.29 16.78 4.23
CA GLY A 250 -11.83 18.03 4.74
C GLY A 250 -11.25 19.28 4.08
N THR A 251 -10.44 19.11 3.03
CA THR A 251 -9.87 20.21 2.24
C THR A 251 -10.31 20.13 0.79
N VAL A 252 -10.50 21.28 0.15
CA VAL A 252 -10.64 21.32 -1.31
C VAL A 252 -9.25 21.14 -1.90
N ASP A 253 -9.08 20.13 -2.75
CA ASP A 253 -7.75 19.74 -3.24
C ASP A 253 -7.08 20.82 -4.10
N GLY A 254 -7.89 21.65 -4.77
CA GLY A 254 -7.43 22.79 -5.55
C GLY A 254 -8.56 23.65 -6.08
N VAL A 255 -8.26 24.94 -6.27
CA VAL A 255 -9.12 25.91 -6.96
C VAL A 255 -8.34 26.52 -8.11
N TYR A 256 -8.93 26.59 -9.30
CA TYR A 256 -8.32 27.25 -10.44
C TYR A 256 -8.98 28.62 -10.66
N ILE A 257 -8.20 29.68 -10.85
CA ILE A 257 -8.70 31.02 -11.14
C ILE A 257 -8.30 31.43 -12.55
N ILE A 258 -9.27 31.85 -13.36
CA ILE A 258 -8.99 32.56 -14.61
C ILE A 258 -9.28 34.03 -14.40
N PHE A 259 -8.26 34.88 -14.54
CA PHE A 259 -8.42 36.33 -14.37
C PHE A 259 -8.52 37.06 -15.71
N ALA A 260 -9.32 38.13 -15.76
CA ALA A 260 -9.58 38.87 -17.00
C ALA A 260 -8.30 39.51 -17.59
N GLY A 261 -8.19 39.53 -18.92
CA GLY A 261 -7.03 40.10 -19.61
C GLY A 261 -5.87 39.12 -19.82
N TYR A 262 -4.64 39.64 -19.84
CA TYR A 262 -3.41 38.92 -20.20
C TYR A 262 -2.52 38.68 -18.99
N GLY A 263 -1.64 37.68 -19.06
CA GLY A 263 -0.68 37.35 -18.01
C GLY A 263 0.65 38.06 -18.20
N GLU A 264 1.31 38.43 -17.11
CA GLU A 264 2.61 39.10 -17.16
C GLU A 264 3.69 38.21 -17.82
N GLU A 265 3.58 36.89 -17.64
CA GLU A 265 4.48 35.88 -18.22
C GLU A 265 4.52 35.91 -19.75
N ALA A 266 3.48 36.47 -20.39
CA ALA A 266 3.33 36.61 -21.84
C ALA A 266 3.49 38.06 -22.32
N GLY A 267 4.05 38.95 -21.47
CA GLY A 267 4.43 40.32 -21.83
C GLY A 267 3.35 41.37 -21.65
N ALA A 268 2.33 41.05 -20.86
CA ALA A 268 1.39 42.05 -20.36
C ALA A 268 2.08 43.11 -19.48
N PRO A 269 1.43 44.26 -19.21
CA PRO A 269 2.00 45.29 -18.35
C PRO A 269 2.23 44.80 -16.92
N ALA A 270 3.19 45.39 -16.19
CA ALA A 270 3.59 45.01 -14.82
C ALA A 270 2.50 45.21 -13.73
N ASN A 271 1.26 45.46 -14.12
CA ASN A 271 0.09 45.54 -13.25
C ASN A 271 -0.89 44.37 -13.43
N THR A 272 -0.51 43.37 -14.22
CA THR A 272 -1.21 42.09 -14.39
C THR A 272 -0.54 41.00 -13.58
N ILE A 273 -1.30 39.99 -13.16
CA ILE A 273 -0.79 38.82 -12.43
C ILE A 273 0.08 37.94 -13.35
N TRP A 274 1.16 37.38 -12.81
CA TRP A 274 1.93 36.29 -13.43
C TRP A 274 1.28 34.96 -13.08
N SER A 275 0.98 34.11 -14.07
CA SER A 275 0.34 32.79 -13.83
C SER A 275 1.12 31.93 -12.81
N HIS A 276 0.46 31.37 -11.79
CA HIS A 276 1.14 30.59 -10.75
C HIS A 276 0.20 29.63 -10.00
N ALA A 277 0.79 28.62 -9.36
CA ALA A 277 0.21 27.77 -8.33
C ALA A 277 0.73 28.15 -6.94
N TRP A 278 -0.18 28.36 -5.98
CA TRP A 278 0.18 28.77 -4.64
C TRP A 278 -0.81 28.28 -3.58
N SER A 279 -0.71 28.84 -2.39
CA SER A 279 -1.60 28.60 -1.26
C SER A 279 -1.91 29.93 -0.58
N LEU A 280 -3.18 30.11 -0.22
CA LEU A 280 -3.65 31.24 0.56
C LEU A 280 -2.90 31.31 1.90
N ALA A 281 -2.48 32.52 2.30
CA ALA A 281 -1.82 32.74 3.59
C ALA A 281 -2.74 32.42 4.77
N SER A 282 -4.05 32.55 4.56
CA SER A 282 -5.09 32.13 5.50
C SER A 282 -6.13 31.35 4.70
N PRO A 283 -6.28 30.04 4.93
CA PRO A 283 -7.28 29.24 4.23
C PRO A 283 -8.68 29.83 4.40
N VAL A 284 -9.48 29.79 3.33
CA VAL A 284 -10.90 30.16 3.36
C VAL A 284 -11.70 28.90 3.65
N THR A 285 -12.77 29.00 4.45
CA THR A 285 -13.66 27.87 4.72
C THR A 285 -15.01 28.11 4.07
N LYS A 286 -15.37 27.25 3.11
CA LYS A 286 -16.70 27.21 2.45
C LYS A 286 -17.24 25.79 2.50
N ASP A 287 -18.55 25.64 2.69
CA ASP A 287 -19.25 24.35 2.75
C ASP A 287 -18.61 23.29 3.66
N GLY A 288 -18.02 23.75 4.77
CA GLY A 288 -17.33 22.88 5.74
C GLY A 288 -15.98 22.33 5.27
N LYS A 289 -15.42 22.82 4.15
CA LYS A 289 -14.09 22.46 3.65
C LYS A 289 -13.11 23.63 3.78
N SER A 290 -11.86 23.31 4.08
CA SER A 290 -10.74 24.25 4.05
C SER A 290 -10.19 24.39 2.63
N ILE A 291 -10.04 25.61 2.16
CA ILE A 291 -9.54 25.94 0.82
C ILE A 291 -8.27 26.75 1.00
N SER A 292 -7.13 26.17 0.62
CA SER A 292 -5.84 26.85 0.66
C SER A 292 -5.19 26.88 -0.71
N LYS A 293 -5.19 25.76 -1.43
CA LYS A 293 -4.47 25.59 -2.69
C LYS A 293 -5.19 26.23 -3.86
N TYR A 294 -4.43 26.94 -4.69
CA TYR A 294 -4.95 27.45 -5.94
C TYR A 294 -3.91 27.48 -7.05
N SER A 295 -4.39 27.53 -8.28
CA SER A 295 -3.62 27.91 -9.46
C SER A 295 -4.35 29.02 -10.20
N CYS A 296 -3.63 29.86 -10.93
CA CYS A 296 -4.26 30.91 -11.72
C CYS A 296 -3.55 31.19 -13.05
N SER A 297 -4.33 31.58 -14.06
CA SER A 297 -3.82 31.99 -15.36
C SER A 297 -4.73 33.01 -16.05
N PRO A 298 -4.27 33.72 -17.09
CA PRO A 298 -5.07 34.75 -17.74
C PRO A 298 -6.21 34.21 -18.60
N GLU A 299 -7.20 35.05 -18.85
CA GLU A 299 -8.29 34.84 -19.78
C GLU A 299 -7.81 34.78 -21.25
N LEU A 300 -6.85 35.63 -21.60
CA LEU A 300 -6.40 35.86 -22.97
C LEU A 300 -4.94 35.45 -23.17
N SER A 301 -4.65 34.93 -24.35
CA SER A 301 -3.28 34.57 -24.77
C SER A 301 -2.49 35.79 -25.26
N GLY A 302 -1.18 35.81 -24.99
CA GLY A 302 -0.25 36.84 -25.44
C GLY A 302 -0.36 38.16 -24.65
N SER A 303 -0.05 39.27 -25.30
CA SER A 303 -0.06 40.63 -24.71
C SER A 303 -1.06 41.59 -25.36
N SER A 304 -1.79 41.13 -26.39
CA SER A 304 -2.77 41.92 -27.17
C SER A 304 -3.76 41.01 -27.91
N GLY A 305 -4.84 41.57 -28.45
CA GLY A 305 -5.89 40.83 -29.19
C GLY A 305 -6.98 40.23 -28.29
N THR A 306 -7.80 39.32 -28.81
CA THR A 306 -8.93 38.74 -28.06
C THR A 306 -8.92 37.21 -28.08
N THR A 307 -7.77 36.61 -28.30
CA THR A 307 -7.61 35.15 -28.38
C THR A 307 -7.71 34.56 -26.98
N LEU A 308 -8.55 33.53 -26.83
CA LEU A 308 -8.68 32.77 -25.59
C LEU A 308 -7.31 32.17 -25.19
N THR A 309 -7.04 32.09 -23.89
CA THR A 309 -5.85 31.40 -23.38
C THR A 309 -5.79 29.93 -23.84
N ALA A 310 -4.57 29.40 -23.92
CA ALA A 310 -4.32 28.02 -24.34
C ALA A 310 -4.09 27.12 -23.11
N ILE A 311 -4.19 25.80 -23.31
CA ILE A 311 -4.15 24.84 -22.19
C ILE A 311 -2.77 24.67 -21.57
N GLY A 312 -1.68 25.05 -22.25
CA GLY A 312 -0.31 24.79 -21.81
C GLY A 312 0.01 25.35 -20.43
N VAL A 313 -0.25 26.64 -20.20
CA VAL A 313 -0.08 27.28 -18.88
C VAL A 313 -1.02 26.64 -17.86
N ILE A 314 -2.26 26.36 -18.25
CA ILE A 314 -3.25 25.76 -17.36
C ILE A 314 -2.80 24.39 -16.83
N CYS A 315 -2.32 23.53 -17.73
CA CYS A 315 -1.82 22.21 -17.38
C CYS A 315 -0.49 22.27 -16.60
N HIS A 316 0.36 23.27 -16.86
CA HIS A 316 1.58 23.48 -16.08
C HIS A 316 1.25 23.84 -14.62
N GLU A 317 0.43 24.88 -14.41
CA GLU A 317 0.08 25.32 -13.06
C GLU A 317 -0.73 24.27 -12.30
N PHE A 318 -1.58 23.52 -12.99
CA PHE A 318 -2.28 22.41 -12.37
C PHE A 318 -1.36 21.22 -12.07
N GLY A 319 -0.30 21.02 -12.86
CA GLY A 319 0.75 20.02 -12.59
C GLY A 319 1.43 20.21 -11.23
N HIS A 320 1.63 21.46 -10.79
CA HIS A 320 2.11 21.75 -9.44
C HIS A 320 1.13 21.35 -8.35
N VAL A 321 -0.16 21.53 -8.58
CA VAL A 321 -1.22 21.10 -7.65
C VAL A 321 -1.23 19.57 -7.50
N LEU A 322 -0.94 18.85 -8.59
CA LEU A 322 -0.71 17.39 -8.61
C LEU A 322 0.65 16.97 -8.01
N GLY A 323 1.50 17.91 -7.63
CA GLY A 323 2.74 17.66 -6.88
C GLY A 323 4.02 17.62 -7.70
N SER A 324 3.99 17.93 -8.99
CA SER A 324 5.23 18.00 -9.78
C SER A 324 6.01 19.28 -9.50
N PRO A 325 7.35 19.19 -9.35
CA PRO A 325 8.21 20.37 -9.34
C PRO A 325 8.43 20.87 -10.78
N ASP A 326 9.02 22.06 -10.87
CA ASP A 326 9.64 22.57 -12.09
C ASP A 326 10.96 21.88 -12.40
N TYR A 327 11.16 21.56 -13.68
CA TYR A 327 12.39 20.96 -14.16
C TYR A 327 13.22 21.91 -15.03
N TYR A 328 13.04 23.22 -14.94
CA TYR A 328 13.97 24.22 -15.51
C TYR A 328 14.76 24.92 -14.39
N ASP A 329 15.66 25.83 -14.77
CA ASP A 329 16.34 26.71 -13.83
C ASP A 329 15.34 27.71 -13.22
N THR A 330 14.81 27.40 -12.04
CA THR A 330 13.85 28.24 -11.27
C THR A 330 14.49 29.23 -10.31
N ASP A 331 15.83 29.25 -10.25
CA ASP A 331 16.53 30.10 -9.31
C ASP A 331 17.30 31.20 -10.05
N TYR A 332 17.60 30.98 -11.33
CA TYR A 332 18.25 31.92 -12.22
C TYR A 332 19.58 32.47 -11.68
N ALA A 333 20.20 31.92 -10.62
CA ALA A 333 21.47 32.42 -10.06
C ALA A 333 22.63 32.34 -11.05
N THR A 334 22.45 31.55 -12.11
CA THR A 334 23.40 31.43 -13.21
C THR A 334 22.86 31.97 -14.53
N GLY A 335 21.85 32.86 -14.48
CA GLY A 335 21.30 33.55 -15.64
C GLY A 335 20.27 32.75 -16.44
N GLY A 336 19.67 31.70 -15.85
CA GLY A 336 18.72 30.83 -16.57
C GLY A 336 19.37 30.04 -17.68
N GLN A 337 20.67 29.76 -17.55
CA GLN A 337 21.44 29.14 -18.63
C GLN A 337 21.01 27.68 -18.88
N PHE A 338 20.45 27.00 -17.87
CA PHE A 338 20.10 25.58 -17.95
C PHE A 338 18.64 25.36 -18.36
N ASP A 339 18.42 24.75 -19.54
CA ASP A 339 17.10 24.43 -20.07
C ASP A 339 16.35 23.33 -19.28
N GLY A 340 17.08 22.51 -18.52
CA GLY A 340 16.51 21.39 -17.78
C GLY A 340 15.89 20.33 -18.69
N THR A 341 14.58 20.05 -18.53
CA THR A 341 13.84 19.16 -19.45
C THR A 341 13.33 19.84 -20.72
N GLY A 342 13.33 21.17 -20.75
CA GLY A 342 13.05 21.97 -21.95
C GLY A 342 11.70 21.68 -22.62
N LYS A 343 11.66 21.79 -23.94
CA LYS A 343 10.47 21.62 -24.79
C LYS A 343 9.93 20.18 -24.84
N TRP A 344 10.57 19.25 -24.16
CA TRP A 344 10.15 17.85 -24.09
C TRP A 344 9.18 17.57 -22.94
N ASP A 345 8.93 18.55 -22.07
CA ASP A 345 8.23 18.30 -20.81
C ASP A 345 7.27 19.43 -20.44
N MET A 346 6.07 19.05 -20.01
CA MET A 346 5.04 19.97 -19.51
C MET A 346 5.55 20.85 -18.36
N MET A 347 6.39 20.32 -17.48
CA MET A 347 6.88 21.02 -16.29
C MET A 347 8.17 21.82 -16.56
N ALA A 348 8.39 22.15 -17.84
CA ALA A 348 9.41 23.06 -18.34
C ALA A 348 8.85 23.84 -19.55
N SER A 349 9.70 24.24 -20.50
CA SER A 349 9.26 25.04 -21.65
C SER A 349 8.37 24.29 -22.65
N GLY A 350 8.13 22.98 -22.46
CA GLY A 350 7.19 22.20 -23.24
C GLY A 350 5.73 22.61 -23.04
N SER A 351 5.40 23.29 -21.94
CA SER A 351 4.09 23.94 -21.75
C SER A 351 3.79 25.01 -22.79
N TRP A 352 4.82 25.60 -23.41
CA TRP A 352 4.71 26.65 -24.42
C TRP A 352 4.81 26.16 -25.87
N ASN A 353 4.86 24.84 -26.10
CA ASN A 353 4.89 24.30 -27.45
C ASN A 353 3.65 24.73 -28.25
N ASN A 354 3.88 25.17 -29.49
CA ASN A 354 2.85 25.79 -30.33
C ASN A 354 2.07 26.91 -29.60
N ASN A 355 2.77 27.80 -28.90
CA ASN A 355 2.19 28.87 -28.09
C ASN A 355 1.22 28.38 -26.98
N GLY A 356 1.48 27.18 -26.46
CA GLY A 356 0.65 26.53 -25.42
C GLY A 356 -0.60 25.83 -25.94
N ILE A 357 -0.81 25.83 -27.27
CA ILE A 357 -1.95 25.17 -27.94
C ILE A 357 -1.74 23.64 -27.99
N THR A 358 -0.47 23.21 -28.08
CA THR A 358 -0.07 21.80 -28.16
C THR A 358 1.10 21.56 -27.21
N PRO A 359 0.87 21.56 -25.89
CA PRO A 359 1.95 21.40 -24.92
C PRO A 359 2.47 19.96 -24.91
N ALA A 360 3.75 19.77 -24.58
CA ALA A 360 4.35 18.45 -24.45
C ALA A 360 3.72 17.63 -23.31
N GLN A 361 3.74 16.30 -23.43
CA GLN A 361 3.38 15.43 -22.31
C GLN A 361 4.36 15.57 -21.11
N HIS A 362 3.90 15.16 -19.92
CA HIS A 362 4.80 15.00 -18.78
C HIS A 362 5.90 13.97 -19.08
N ASN A 363 7.13 14.25 -18.63
CA ASN A 363 8.26 13.34 -18.78
C ASN A 363 8.07 11.99 -18.03
N ALA A 364 8.87 10.98 -18.40
CA ALA A 364 8.82 9.64 -17.80
C ALA A 364 9.05 9.61 -16.27
N TYR A 365 9.92 10.46 -15.73
CA TYR A 365 10.14 10.52 -14.27
C TYR A 365 8.89 11.02 -13.55
N THR A 366 8.24 12.09 -14.03
CA THR A 366 7.00 12.61 -13.43
C THR A 366 5.90 11.56 -13.46
N LYS A 367 5.70 10.91 -14.62
CA LYS A 367 4.71 9.85 -14.77
C LYS A 367 4.95 8.66 -13.83
N VAL A 368 6.20 8.27 -13.60
CA VAL A 368 6.55 7.08 -12.79
C VAL A 368 6.72 7.39 -11.29
N LYS A 369 7.38 8.49 -10.95
CA LYS A 369 7.86 8.79 -9.58
C LYS A 369 7.02 9.82 -8.84
N VAL A 370 6.29 10.68 -9.56
CA VAL A 370 5.47 11.73 -8.95
C VAL A 370 4.00 11.34 -8.97
N TYR A 371 3.45 11.03 -10.15
CA TYR A 371 2.01 10.80 -10.29
C TYR A 371 1.58 9.33 -10.18
N GLY A 372 2.50 8.40 -10.46
CA GLY A 372 2.21 6.96 -10.46
C GLY A 372 1.35 6.50 -11.64
N TRP A 373 1.42 7.16 -12.80
CA TRP A 373 0.69 6.80 -14.03
C TRP A 373 1.42 5.76 -14.88
N ALA A 374 2.68 5.47 -14.62
CA ALA A 374 3.47 4.51 -15.39
C ALA A 374 4.47 3.78 -14.52
N THR A 375 5.05 2.70 -15.04
CA THR A 375 6.13 1.93 -14.40
C THR A 375 7.44 2.08 -15.15
N ALA A 376 8.57 1.77 -14.49
CA ALA A 376 9.87 1.69 -15.15
C ALA A 376 10.58 0.36 -14.82
N THR A 377 10.91 -0.42 -15.85
CA THR A 377 11.65 -1.69 -15.72
C THR A 377 13.14 -1.41 -15.64
N VAL A 378 13.80 -1.94 -14.59
CA VAL A 378 15.26 -1.80 -14.42
C VAL A 378 15.99 -2.82 -15.29
N LEU A 379 16.81 -2.35 -16.23
CA LEU A 379 17.65 -3.19 -17.07
C LEU A 379 18.92 -3.60 -16.33
N SER A 380 19.16 -4.91 -16.22
CA SER A 380 20.26 -5.50 -15.44
C SER A 380 21.08 -6.57 -16.17
N SER A 381 20.59 -7.11 -17.29
CA SER A 381 21.27 -8.13 -18.10
C SER A 381 21.11 -7.87 -19.59
N ALA A 382 22.06 -8.34 -20.40
CA ALA A 382 22.07 -8.17 -21.86
C ALA A 382 20.78 -8.66 -22.52
N GLN A 383 20.20 -7.83 -23.39
CA GLN A 383 18.95 -8.09 -24.12
C GLN A 383 18.74 -7.08 -25.24
N VAL A 384 17.90 -7.41 -26.22
CA VAL A 384 17.33 -6.44 -27.15
C VAL A 384 16.08 -5.84 -26.50
N VAL A 385 16.01 -4.51 -26.45
CA VAL A 385 14.89 -3.76 -25.86
C VAL A 385 14.10 -3.09 -26.96
N THR A 386 12.78 -3.24 -26.94
CA THR A 386 11.85 -2.48 -27.78
C THR A 386 11.06 -1.51 -26.92
N VAL A 387 11.04 -0.24 -27.31
CA VAL A 387 10.35 0.87 -26.64
C VAL A 387 9.26 1.42 -27.56
N THR A 388 8.01 1.15 -27.21
CA THR A 388 6.84 1.76 -27.85
C THR A 388 6.73 3.23 -27.48
N HIS A 389 6.19 4.04 -28.38
CA HIS A 389 6.04 5.48 -28.19
C HIS A 389 5.18 5.84 -26.95
N ALA A 390 5.55 6.93 -26.28
CA ALA A 390 5.11 7.29 -24.93
C ALA A 390 3.62 7.58 -24.80
N GLU A 391 2.94 7.94 -25.89
CA GLU A 391 1.51 8.28 -25.93
C GLU A 391 0.61 7.06 -25.65
N VAL A 392 1.11 5.84 -25.91
CA VAL A 392 0.37 4.58 -25.63
C VAL A 392 1.14 3.63 -24.70
N ASN A 393 2.38 3.97 -24.34
CA ASN A 393 3.25 3.11 -23.55
C ASN A 393 3.27 3.49 -22.06
N GLN A 394 2.68 2.63 -21.21
CA GLN A 394 2.68 2.77 -19.74
C GLN A 394 3.92 2.17 -19.05
N SER A 395 4.90 1.67 -19.81
CA SER A 395 6.11 1.02 -19.28
C SER A 395 7.37 1.59 -19.90
N PHE A 396 8.18 2.27 -19.08
CA PHE A 396 9.47 2.82 -19.44
C PHE A 396 10.63 1.90 -19.00
N TYR A 397 11.86 2.27 -19.35
CA TYR A 397 13.05 1.54 -18.91
C TYR A 397 13.98 2.44 -18.10
N GLN A 398 14.65 1.84 -17.11
CA GLN A 398 15.58 2.50 -16.22
C GLN A 398 16.92 1.76 -16.20
N ILE A 399 18.03 2.50 -16.21
CA ILE A 399 19.36 1.95 -15.98
C ILE A 399 19.96 2.63 -14.76
N ASN A 400 20.21 1.86 -13.70
CA ASN A 400 20.85 2.39 -12.51
C ASN A 400 22.34 2.62 -12.72
N SER A 401 22.83 3.76 -12.25
CA SER A 401 24.25 4.05 -12.16
C SER A 401 24.90 3.30 -10.98
N ALA A 402 26.21 3.50 -10.78
CA ALA A 402 26.93 3.02 -9.59
C ALA A 402 26.69 3.90 -8.34
N THR A 403 26.16 5.12 -8.51
CA THR A 403 25.82 6.02 -7.40
C THR A 403 24.39 5.74 -6.93
N THR A 404 24.21 5.62 -5.62
CA THR A 404 22.88 5.44 -5.02
C THR A 404 21.93 6.58 -5.41
N ASN A 405 20.70 6.22 -5.80
CA ASN A 405 19.63 7.13 -6.24
C ASN A 405 19.90 7.91 -7.55
N GLU A 406 20.96 7.59 -8.29
CA GLU A 406 21.24 8.18 -9.60
C GLU A 406 21.07 7.14 -10.72
N TYR A 407 20.36 7.51 -11.78
CA TYR A 407 19.98 6.60 -12.86
C TYR A 407 19.60 7.33 -14.16
N TRP A 408 19.49 6.58 -15.24
CA TRP A 408 18.86 7.03 -16.48
C TRP A 408 17.47 6.43 -16.62
N ILE A 409 16.49 7.22 -17.03
CA ILE A 409 15.15 6.75 -17.41
C ILE A 409 14.87 7.17 -18.85
N MET A 410 14.28 6.27 -19.64
CA MET A 410 14.15 6.47 -21.08
C MET A 410 12.73 6.24 -21.59
N GLU A 411 12.34 7.05 -22.57
CA GLU A 411 11.05 6.99 -23.25
C GLU A 411 11.21 7.28 -24.74
N ASN A 412 10.37 6.66 -25.56
CA ASN A 412 10.33 6.93 -27.00
C ASN A 412 9.28 8.02 -27.27
N ARG A 413 9.70 9.20 -27.73
CA ARG A 413 8.82 10.33 -28.01
C ARG A 413 8.61 10.48 -29.50
N GLN A 414 7.36 10.70 -29.92
CA GLN A 414 6.97 10.78 -31.32
C GLN A 414 6.14 12.05 -31.55
N LEU A 415 6.05 12.52 -32.79
CA LEU A 415 5.25 13.69 -33.13
C LEU A 415 3.76 13.30 -33.29
N VAL A 416 3.14 12.82 -32.22
CA VAL A 416 1.74 12.34 -32.20
C VAL A 416 1.00 12.94 -30.99
N GLY A 417 -0.31 13.16 -31.12
CA GLY A 417 -1.12 13.67 -30.01
C GLY A 417 -0.62 15.01 -29.50
N PHE A 418 -0.54 15.17 -28.18
CA PHE A 418 0.01 16.37 -27.55
C PHE A 418 1.50 16.59 -27.80
N ASP A 419 2.22 15.54 -28.20
CA ASP A 419 3.62 15.64 -28.57
C ASP A 419 3.85 16.06 -30.04
N ALA A 420 2.81 16.37 -30.81
CA ALA A 420 2.95 16.79 -32.21
C ALA A 420 3.85 18.02 -32.45
N ASN A 421 4.14 18.82 -31.42
CA ASN A 421 4.96 20.03 -31.48
C ASN A 421 6.22 20.00 -30.59
N ILE A 422 6.65 18.83 -30.12
CA ILE A 422 7.98 18.70 -29.49
C ILE A 422 9.09 18.83 -30.55
N PRO A 423 10.36 19.09 -30.18
CA PRO A 423 11.41 19.46 -31.14
C PRO A 423 11.81 18.38 -32.17
N GLY A 424 11.44 17.11 -31.96
CA GLY A 424 11.80 15.98 -32.82
C GLY A 424 11.23 14.65 -32.31
N HIS A 425 11.70 13.53 -32.84
CA HIS A 425 11.25 12.19 -32.44
C HIS A 425 12.44 11.24 -32.19
N GLY A 426 12.21 10.21 -31.37
CA GLY A 426 13.19 9.19 -31.01
C GLY A 426 13.22 8.89 -29.51
N LEU A 427 14.26 8.18 -29.06
CA LEU A 427 14.50 7.85 -27.67
C LEU A 427 15.07 9.05 -26.92
N ILE A 428 14.30 9.58 -25.97
CA ILE A 428 14.78 10.51 -24.97
C ILE A 428 15.31 9.71 -23.78
N ILE A 429 16.52 10.02 -23.34
CA ILE A 429 17.16 9.44 -22.16
C ILE A 429 17.35 10.58 -21.15
N TYR A 430 16.64 10.56 -20.03
CA TYR A 430 16.86 11.52 -18.95
C TYR A 430 17.92 11.00 -18.00
N HIS A 431 18.88 11.84 -17.64
CA HIS A 431 19.76 11.59 -16.52
C HIS A 431 19.15 12.16 -15.24
N VAL A 432 18.93 11.33 -14.24
CA VAL A 432 18.31 11.68 -12.95
C VAL A 432 19.36 11.61 -11.85
N HIS A 433 19.66 12.75 -11.24
CA HIS A 433 20.62 12.88 -10.15
C HIS A 433 20.04 12.40 -8.81
N ALA A 434 20.91 11.92 -7.91
CA ALA A 434 20.56 11.43 -6.57
C ALA A 434 19.78 12.41 -5.68
N SER A 435 19.79 13.70 -6.02
CA SER A 435 19.15 14.78 -5.25
C SER A 435 18.05 15.51 -6.03
N VAL A 436 17.45 14.86 -7.05
CA VAL A 436 16.37 15.45 -7.86
C VAL A 436 15.17 15.92 -7.01
N GLY A 437 14.92 15.30 -5.85
CA GLY A 437 13.84 15.68 -4.92
C GLY A 437 14.09 16.93 -4.07
N THR A 438 14.94 17.88 -4.52
CA THR A 438 15.23 19.14 -3.80
C THR A 438 14.61 20.34 -4.52
N THR A 439 14.42 21.47 -3.83
CA THR A 439 13.66 22.65 -4.32
C THR A 439 14.30 23.42 -5.48
N ALA A 440 15.53 23.09 -5.88
CA ALA A 440 16.25 23.71 -6.99
C ALA A 440 16.83 22.62 -7.90
N ILE A 441 16.03 22.08 -8.81
CA ILE A 441 16.39 20.89 -9.59
C ILE A 441 17.49 21.22 -10.62
N ASN A 442 17.27 22.18 -11.51
CA ASN A 442 18.23 22.50 -12.58
C ASN A 442 18.82 23.91 -12.45
N ALA A 443 18.80 24.45 -11.24
CA ALA A 443 19.17 25.83 -11.01
C ALA A 443 20.69 26.08 -10.93
N THR A 444 21.47 25.03 -10.67
CA THR A 444 22.93 25.07 -10.62
C THR A 444 23.52 23.85 -11.31
N TYR A 445 24.82 23.91 -11.62
CA TYR A 445 25.57 22.72 -11.95
C TYR A 445 25.70 21.78 -10.73
N PRO A 446 25.57 20.46 -10.89
CA PRO A 446 25.04 19.75 -12.07
C PRO A 446 23.52 19.92 -12.24
N GLN A 447 23.03 19.94 -13.50
CA GLN A 447 21.60 19.80 -13.75
C GLN A 447 21.13 18.46 -13.17
N LYS A 448 20.17 18.49 -12.24
CA LYS A 448 19.74 17.29 -11.52
C LYS A 448 18.76 16.43 -12.33
N MET A 449 18.15 16.97 -13.38
CA MET A 449 17.29 16.22 -14.28
C MET A 449 17.22 16.83 -15.68
N TYR A 450 17.74 16.15 -16.70
CA TYR A 450 17.80 16.68 -18.06
C TYR A 450 17.86 15.56 -19.12
N PRO A 451 17.40 15.79 -20.35
CA PRO A 451 17.63 14.93 -21.49
C PRO A 451 19.12 14.89 -21.82
N VAL A 452 19.70 13.71 -21.84
CA VAL A 452 21.04 13.49 -22.38
C VAL A 452 20.93 13.65 -23.90
N CYS A 453 21.48 14.74 -24.44
CA CYS A 453 21.32 15.00 -25.86
C CYS A 453 22.38 14.32 -26.70
N ALA A 454 21.92 13.57 -27.71
CA ALA A 454 22.77 12.89 -28.69
C ALA A 454 23.67 13.86 -29.49
N ASN A 455 23.26 15.12 -29.64
CA ASN A 455 24.02 16.17 -30.31
C ASN A 455 25.05 16.88 -29.42
N ALA A 456 25.21 16.51 -28.15
CA ALA A 456 26.22 17.13 -27.30
C ALA A 456 27.64 16.79 -27.80
N THR A 457 28.46 17.83 -27.99
CA THR A 457 29.86 17.68 -28.46
C THR A 457 30.86 17.49 -27.32
N THR A 458 30.40 17.66 -26.09
CA THR A 458 31.17 17.47 -24.86
C THR A 458 30.30 16.76 -23.83
N ASN A 459 30.91 16.28 -22.75
CA ASN A 459 30.17 15.66 -21.66
C ASN A 459 29.58 16.73 -20.73
N PRO A 460 28.42 16.48 -20.10
CA PRO A 460 27.78 17.41 -19.18
C PRO A 460 28.76 17.99 -18.15
N GLY A 461 28.89 19.31 -18.17
CA GLY A 461 29.84 20.09 -17.38
C GLY A 461 29.17 21.33 -16.78
N SER A 462 29.98 22.30 -16.35
CA SER A 462 29.49 23.45 -15.57
C SER A 462 28.78 24.54 -16.37
N THR A 463 28.68 24.40 -17.69
CA THR A 463 28.03 25.40 -18.57
C THR A 463 26.93 24.77 -19.39
N ALA A 464 25.88 25.52 -19.71
CA ALA A 464 24.73 25.02 -20.46
C ALA A 464 25.08 24.36 -21.80
N ALA A 465 26.04 24.93 -22.54
CA ALA A 465 26.48 24.41 -23.83
C ALA A 465 27.01 22.96 -23.78
N THR A 466 27.52 22.51 -22.63
CA THR A 466 28.04 21.15 -22.45
C THR A 466 26.96 20.07 -22.42
N TYR A 467 25.69 20.44 -22.29
CA TYR A 467 24.55 19.52 -22.29
C TYR A 467 23.98 19.28 -23.70
N GLY A 468 24.55 19.92 -24.73
CA GLY A 468 24.03 19.89 -26.10
C GLY A 468 22.84 20.82 -26.29
N THR A 469 22.20 20.73 -27.46
CA THR A 469 21.00 21.54 -27.75
C THR A 469 19.76 20.77 -27.34
N ILE A 470 19.32 20.95 -26.09
CA ILE A 470 18.14 20.30 -25.49
C ILE A 470 16.90 20.54 -26.34
N ASN A 471 16.63 21.78 -26.70
CA ASN A 471 15.41 22.18 -27.41
C ASN A 471 15.47 21.96 -28.93
N GLY A 472 16.25 20.98 -29.42
CA GLY A 472 16.45 20.71 -30.84
C GLY A 472 16.18 19.25 -31.24
N ALA A 473 15.85 19.06 -32.52
CA ALA A 473 15.56 17.74 -33.12
C ALA A 473 16.70 16.70 -33.01
N GLY A 474 17.92 17.17 -32.70
CA GLY A 474 19.11 16.32 -32.53
C GLY A 474 19.34 15.84 -31.10
N CYS A 475 18.48 16.19 -30.13
CA CYS A 475 18.62 15.69 -28.76
C CYS A 475 18.27 14.18 -28.61
N PRO A 476 17.21 13.62 -29.22
CA PRO A 476 16.88 12.20 -29.11
C PRO A 476 17.90 11.27 -29.78
N PHE A 477 17.87 9.98 -29.42
CA PHE A 477 18.59 8.89 -30.07
C PHE A 477 17.64 7.99 -30.90
N PRO A 478 17.96 7.60 -32.14
CA PRO A 478 19.05 8.14 -32.93
C PRO A 478 18.83 9.60 -33.34
N GLY A 479 17.57 10.05 -33.32
CA GLY A 479 17.15 11.42 -33.63
C GLY A 479 17.62 11.87 -35.03
N SER A 480 17.59 13.18 -35.28
CA SER A 480 18.09 13.73 -36.55
C SER A 480 19.62 13.59 -36.73
N GLY A 481 20.34 13.32 -35.65
CA GLY A 481 21.79 13.15 -35.64
C GLY A 481 22.28 11.73 -35.92
N ALA A 482 21.37 10.76 -36.13
CA ALA A 482 21.66 9.35 -36.38
C ALA A 482 22.61 8.70 -35.36
N LYS A 483 22.53 9.10 -34.07
CA LYS A 483 23.41 8.58 -33.02
C LYS A 483 22.87 7.27 -32.47
N THR A 484 23.48 6.16 -32.83
CA THR A 484 22.94 4.82 -32.52
C THR A 484 23.48 4.18 -31.25
N SER A 485 24.16 4.92 -30.37
CA SER A 485 24.72 4.38 -29.13
C SER A 485 24.86 5.41 -28.02
N PHE A 486 24.79 4.94 -26.77
CA PHE A 486 25.06 5.65 -25.54
C PHE A 486 25.79 4.72 -24.57
N THR A 487 27.07 4.99 -24.30
CA THR A 487 27.97 4.09 -23.56
C THR A 487 28.95 4.88 -22.68
N ASP A 488 29.74 4.18 -21.86
CA ASP A 488 30.84 4.81 -21.10
C ASP A 488 31.91 5.50 -21.99
N ALA A 489 31.96 5.15 -23.28
CA ALA A 489 32.93 5.65 -24.26
C ALA A 489 32.36 6.70 -25.22
N THR A 490 31.04 6.95 -25.23
CA THR A 490 30.43 7.97 -26.12
C THR A 490 30.64 9.38 -25.60
N THR A 491 30.32 10.38 -26.41
CA THR A 491 30.11 11.76 -25.96
C THR A 491 28.71 12.17 -26.41
N PRO A 492 27.77 12.44 -25.49
CA PRO A 492 27.92 12.35 -24.03
C PRO A 492 28.11 10.89 -23.56
N TRP A 493 28.84 10.68 -22.45
CA TRP A 493 29.06 9.36 -21.86
C TRP A 493 27.96 8.94 -20.88
N MET A 494 27.88 7.63 -20.63
CA MET A 494 26.98 6.98 -19.68
C MET A 494 27.70 6.57 -18.38
N LYS A 495 28.34 7.52 -17.70
CA LYS A 495 28.94 7.32 -16.36
C LYS A 495 28.10 8.06 -15.32
N SER A 496 28.28 7.71 -14.06
CA SER A 496 27.68 8.52 -12.98
C SER A 496 28.31 9.92 -12.91
N TRP A 497 27.70 10.83 -12.17
CA TRP A 497 28.24 12.14 -11.82
C TRP A 497 29.57 12.06 -11.07
N ALA A 498 29.78 11.00 -10.29
CA ALA A 498 31.07 10.69 -9.67
C ALA A 498 32.13 10.20 -10.69
N GLY A 499 31.78 10.10 -11.98
CA GLY A 499 32.63 9.64 -13.06
C GLY A 499 32.80 8.12 -13.12
N ALA A 500 32.08 7.35 -12.30
CA ALA A 500 32.16 5.90 -12.29
C ALA A 500 31.45 5.29 -13.49
N ALA A 501 32.16 4.42 -14.22
CA ALA A 501 31.65 3.69 -15.38
C ALA A 501 30.45 2.81 -15.01
N THR A 502 29.49 2.69 -15.91
CA THR A 502 28.30 1.86 -15.70
C THR A 502 28.49 0.43 -16.20
N ALA A 503 29.34 0.21 -17.19
CA ALA A 503 29.47 -1.04 -17.94
C ALA A 503 28.14 -1.55 -18.52
N LYS A 504 27.21 -0.62 -18.82
CA LYS A 504 25.85 -0.91 -19.28
C LYS A 504 25.54 -0.25 -20.63
N PRO A 505 26.32 -0.54 -21.69
CA PRO A 505 26.20 0.16 -22.96
C PRO A 505 24.82 -0.07 -23.59
N ILE A 506 24.27 0.98 -24.20
CA ILE A 506 23.19 0.89 -25.16
C ILE A 506 23.79 1.08 -26.56
N THR A 507 23.60 0.11 -27.44
CA THR A 507 24.09 0.13 -28.83
C THR A 507 22.96 -0.19 -29.80
N ASN A 508 23.19 -0.03 -31.11
CA ASN A 508 22.23 -0.35 -32.17
C ASN A 508 20.84 0.26 -31.93
N ILE A 509 20.79 1.52 -31.48
CA ILE A 509 19.53 2.25 -31.33
C ILE A 509 18.97 2.52 -32.74
N VAL A 510 17.86 1.88 -33.06
CA VAL A 510 17.19 1.95 -34.36
C VAL A 510 15.74 2.39 -34.15
N GLU A 511 15.31 3.35 -34.96
CA GLU A 511 13.92 3.79 -35.01
C GLU A 511 13.19 3.16 -36.18
N ASN A 512 12.01 2.61 -35.92
CA ASN A 512 11.06 2.21 -36.93
C ASN A 512 9.94 3.27 -37.00
N THR A 513 10.05 4.18 -37.96
CA THR A 513 9.14 5.33 -38.11
C THR A 513 7.71 4.93 -38.51
N THR A 514 7.54 3.76 -39.15
CA THR A 514 6.23 3.21 -39.52
C THR A 514 5.46 2.73 -38.29
N THR A 515 6.11 1.94 -37.44
CA THR A 515 5.50 1.39 -36.21
C THR A 515 5.68 2.30 -35.00
N LYS A 516 6.45 3.39 -35.15
CA LYS A 516 6.79 4.34 -34.08
C LYS A 516 7.45 3.66 -32.88
N THR A 517 8.29 2.67 -33.14
CA THR A 517 9.04 1.94 -32.10
C THR A 517 10.53 2.23 -32.18
N ILE A 518 11.20 2.20 -31.03
CA ILE A 518 12.66 2.21 -30.96
C ILE A 518 13.11 0.82 -30.51
N THR A 519 14.16 0.29 -31.12
CA THR A 519 14.85 -0.92 -30.65
C THR A 519 16.29 -0.58 -30.30
N PHE A 520 16.86 -1.19 -29.26
CA PHE A 520 18.28 -1.09 -28.96
C PHE A 520 18.83 -2.34 -28.27
N ASP A 521 20.14 -2.51 -28.37
CA ASP A 521 20.91 -3.55 -27.74
C ASP A 521 21.43 -3.08 -26.38
N PHE A 522 20.90 -3.63 -25.30
CA PHE A 522 21.43 -3.40 -23.97
C PHE A 522 22.53 -4.41 -23.66
N MET A 523 23.70 -3.93 -23.21
CA MET A 523 24.88 -4.74 -22.88
C MET A 523 25.28 -5.73 -23.99
N GLY A 524 25.24 -5.26 -25.24
CA GLY A 524 25.69 -6.00 -26.42
C GLY A 524 24.59 -6.71 -27.20
N GLY A 525 23.34 -6.73 -26.71
CA GLY A 525 22.10 -7.11 -27.43
C GLY A 525 22.02 -8.50 -28.03
N SER A 526 23.14 -9.19 -28.20
CA SER A 526 23.19 -10.51 -28.80
C SER A 526 22.75 -11.52 -27.78
N VAL A 527 21.50 -11.91 -27.96
CA VAL A 527 21.09 -13.27 -27.78
C VAL A 527 20.58 -13.74 -29.13
N THR A 528 21.48 -14.14 -30.04
CA THR A 528 21.06 -14.82 -31.28
C THR A 528 20.04 -15.87 -30.90
N PRO A 529 18.76 -15.71 -31.28
CA PRO A 529 17.77 -16.67 -30.89
C PRO A 529 18.16 -18.00 -31.52
N ALA A 530 18.33 -19.02 -30.71
CA ALA A 530 18.62 -20.36 -31.18
C ALA A 530 17.38 -21.22 -31.01
N ALA A 531 17.33 -22.35 -31.71
CA ALA A 531 16.38 -23.40 -31.35
C ALA A 531 16.52 -23.69 -29.84
N PRO A 532 15.41 -23.95 -29.14
CA PRO A 532 15.47 -24.14 -27.69
C PRO A 532 16.30 -25.40 -27.37
N THR A 533 16.88 -25.52 -26.18
CA THR A 533 17.38 -26.83 -25.74
C THR A 533 16.32 -27.50 -24.89
N ALA A 534 16.09 -28.80 -25.12
CA ALA A 534 15.11 -29.58 -24.38
C ALA A 534 15.71 -30.93 -24.00
N THR A 535 15.69 -31.24 -22.71
CA THR A 535 16.17 -32.52 -22.17
C THR A 535 15.02 -33.20 -21.45
N THR A 536 14.59 -34.36 -21.96
CA THR A 536 13.63 -35.21 -21.25
C THR A 536 14.33 -35.82 -20.03
N VAL A 537 13.70 -35.73 -18.87
CA VAL A 537 14.20 -36.28 -17.60
C VAL A 537 13.27 -37.40 -17.15
N ALA A 538 13.81 -38.39 -16.45
CA ALA A 538 13.07 -39.56 -15.97
C ALA A 538 11.76 -39.17 -15.27
N ALA A 539 10.68 -39.87 -15.62
CA ALA A 539 9.39 -39.68 -15.00
C ALA A 539 9.48 -40.07 -13.53
N SER A 540 8.82 -39.29 -12.68
CA SER A 540 8.76 -39.53 -11.24
C SER A 540 7.31 -39.79 -10.82
N ALA A 541 7.12 -40.26 -9.59
CA ALA A 541 5.80 -40.56 -9.03
C ALA A 541 4.93 -41.45 -9.94
N VAL A 542 5.54 -42.48 -10.54
CA VAL A 542 4.86 -43.46 -11.40
C VAL A 542 4.04 -44.41 -10.51
N SER A 543 2.73 -44.41 -10.72
CA SER A 543 1.78 -45.32 -10.06
C SER A 543 1.11 -46.24 -11.09
N ASN A 544 0.08 -46.96 -10.68
CA ASN A 544 -0.78 -47.71 -11.61
C ASN A 544 -1.63 -46.81 -12.52
N THR A 545 -1.83 -45.52 -12.20
CA THR A 545 -2.71 -44.61 -12.99
C THR A 545 -2.18 -43.18 -13.18
N THR A 546 -1.01 -42.85 -12.64
CA THR A 546 -0.43 -41.51 -12.68
C THR A 546 1.07 -41.56 -12.95
N ALA A 547 1.62 -40.47 -13.48
CA ALA A 547 3.06 -40.22 -13.56
C ALA A 547 3.32 -38.71 -13.66
N THR A 548 4.48 -38.25 -13.21
CA THR A 548 4.95 -36.87 -13.47
C THR A 548 6.04 -36.92 -14.53
N LEU A 549 5.79 -36.27 -15.67
CA LEU A 549 6.79 -36.10 -16.72
C LEU A 549 7.71 -34.95 -16.34
N ASN A 550 9.01 -35.16 -16.49
CA ASN A 550 10.02 -34.17 -16.14
C ASN A 550 10.84 -33.81 -17.37
N GLY A 551 11.27 -32.55 -17.44
CA GLY A 551 12.20 -32.08 -18.45
C GLY A 551 12.90 -30.80 -18.02
N THR A 552 13.97 -30.44 -18.71
CA THR A 552 14.63 -29.15 -18.58
C THR A 552 14.62 -28.47 -19.94
N VAL A 553 14.18 -27.22 -19.99
CA VAL A 553 14.12 -26.44 -21.24
C VAL A 553 14.87 -25.12 -21.07
N THR A 554 15.69 -24.76 -22.05
CA THR A 554 16.27 -23.42 -22.19
C THR A 554 15.68 -22.79 -23.44
N ALA A 555 15.00 -21.65 -23.31
CA ALA A 555 14.30 -21.01 -24.43
C ALA A 555 15.25 -20.36 -25.46
N ASN A 556 16.54 -20.23 -25.10
CA ASN A 556 17.59 -19.62 -25.92
C ASN A 556 17.15 -18.31 -26.56
N ASN A 557 16.43 -17.51 -25.76
CA ASN A 557 16.05 -16.14 -26.07
C ASN A 557 15.06 -15.94 -27.23
N ALA A 558 14.38 -17.00 -27.65
CA ALA A 558 13.10 -16.88 -28.36
C ALA A 558 11.99 -17.49 -27.51
N THR A 559 10.83 -16.82 -27.46
CA THR A 559 9.66 -17.32 -26.75
C THR A 559 9.36 -18.74 -27.18
N THR A 560 9.43 -19.65 -26.21
CA THR A 560 9.39 -21.09 -26.42
C THR A 560 8.14 -21.65 -25.78
N THR A 561 7.32 -22.36 -26.56
CA THR A 561 6.17 -23.13 -26.08
C THR A 561 6.63 -24.54 -25.73
N ILE A 562 6.26 -25.04 -24.56
CA ILE A 562 6.68 -26.33 -24.04
C ILE A 562 5.49 -27.27 -23.92
N THR A 563 5.60 -28.42 -24.58
CA THR A 563 4.64 -29.53 -24.44
C THR A 563 5.39 -30.82 -24.12
N PHE A 564 4.72 -31.75 -23.48
CA PHE A 564 5.15 -33.14 -23.47
C PHE A 564 4.29 -33.92 -24.46
N GLN A 565 4.94 -34.71 -25.31
CA GLN A 565 4.29 -35.74 -26.10
C GLN A 565 4.38 -37.05 -25.33
N TYR A 566 3.27 -37.78 -25.20
CA TYR A 566 3.25 -39.08 -24.53
C TYR A 566 2.25 -40.06 -25.18
N GLY A 567 2.47 -41.36 -24.99
CA GLY A 567 1.49 -42.42 -25.28
C GLY A 567 2.12 -43.80 -25.48
N LEU A 568 1.35 -44.76 -26.00
CA LEU A 568 1.72 -46.19 -25.95
C LEU A 568 2.86 -46.57 -26.91
N THR A 569 3.09 -45.77 -27.94
CA THR A 569 4.15 -45.97 -28.93
C THR A 569 5.00 -44.72 -29.03
N THR A 570 6.12 -44.79 -29.75
CA THR A 570 6.96 -43.61 -30.07
C THR A 570 6.29 -42.63 -31.04
N SER A 571 5.08 -42.93 -31.52
CA SER A 571 4.20 -41.96 -32.19
C SER A 571 3.49 -41.04 -31.19
N TYR A 572 3.55 -41.35 -29.88
CA TYR A 572 2.94 -40.67 -28.75
C TYR A 572 1.41 -40.55 -28.85
N GLY A 573 0.88 -39.74 -29.78
CA GLY A 573 -0.57 -39.63 -30.00
C GLY A 573 -1.33 -38.83 -28.94
N SER A 574 -0.68 -38.38 -27.86
CA SER A 574 -1.23 -37.45 -26.88
C SER A 574 -0.22 -36.35 -26.53
N THR A 575 -0.72 -35.19 -26.15
CA THR A 575 0.07 -34.03 -25.71
C THR A 575 -0.48 -33.45 -24.42
N ILE A 576 0.40 -32.88 -23.61
CA ILE A 576 0.04 -32.08 -22.43
C ILE A 576 0.98 -30.88 -22.34
N ASN A 577 0.47 -29.72 -21.90
CA ASN A 577 1.30 -28.54 -21.70
C ASN A 577 2.27 -28.74 -20.54
N GLY A 578 3.50 -28.27 -20.69
CA GLY A 578 4.42 -28.15 -19.57
C GLY A 578 3.96 -27.09 -18.58
N ASN A 579 4.42 -27.19 -17.33
CA ASN A 579 4.33 -26.13 -16.34
C ASN A 579 5.76 -25.70 -15.94
N PRO A 580 6.20 -24.48 -16.26
CA PRO A 580 5.49 -23.47 -17.09
C PRO A 580 5.31 -23.87 -18.57
N ASN A 581 4.25 -23.37 -19.22
CA ASN A 581 3.89 -23.69 -20.62
C ASN A 581 4.66 -22.83 -21.64
N THR A 582 5.10 -21.65 -21.24
CA THR A 582 5.87 -20.72 -22.05
C THR A 582 7.10 -20.26 -21.28
N LEU A 583 8.23 -20.16 -21.98
CA LEU A 583 9.50 -19.65 -21.44
C LEU A 583 10.11 -18.62 -22.39
N THR A 584 10.89 -17.71 -21.84
CA THR A 584 11.77 -16.80 -22.59
C THR A 584 13.12 -16.67 -21.86
N GLY A 585 14.13 -16.18 -22.56
CA GLY A 585 15.50 -16.00 -22.03
C GLY A 585 16.42 -17.23 -22.16
N ALA A 586 17.58 -17.17 -21.51
CA ALA A 586 18.68 -18.13 -21.66
C ALA A 586 18.88 -19.07 -20.44
N THR A 587 17.99 -19.04 -19.46
CA THR A 587 18.16 -19.83 -18.22
C THR A 587 17.50 -21.21 -18.36
N PRO A 588 18.22 -22.32 -18.13
CA PRO A 588 17.62 -23.65 -18.08
C PRO A 588 16.59 -23.72 -16.96
N THR A 589 15.35 -24.06 -17.31
CA THR A 589 14.23 -24.09 -16.37
C THR A 589 13.64 -25.49 -16.33
N SER A 590 13.39 -26.00 -15.13
CA SER A 590 12.70 -27.28 -14.94
C SER A 590 11.24 -27.17 -15.33
N ILE A 591 10.77 -28.13 -16.13
CA ILE A 591 9.40 -28.22 -16.62
C ILE A 591 8.82 -29.55 -16.13
N THR A 592 7.59 -29.48 -15.63
CA THR A 592 6.84 -30.67 -15.21
C THR A 592 5.50 -30.76 -15.90
N ALA A 593 4.96 -31.98 -16.04
CA ALA A 593 3.56 -32.19 -16.38
C ALA A 593 3.02 -33.42 -15.63
N ALA A 594 1.95 -33.23 -14.86
CA ALA A 594 1.31 -34.33 -14.14
C ALA A 594 0.30 -35.04 -15.06
N LEU A 595 0.50 -36.34 -15.28
CA LEU A 595 -0.42 -37.22 -15.99
C LEU A 595 -1.32 -37.96 -15.00
N THR A 596 -2.60 -38.02 -15.33
CA THR A 596 -3.64 -38.78 -14.61
C THR A 596 -4.44 -39.64 -15.57
N GLY A 597 -5.06 -40.72 -15.07
CA GLY A 597 -5.94 -41.57 -15.88
C GLY A 597 -5.21 -42.53 -16.81
N LEU A 598 -3.97 -42.90 -16.47
CA LEU A 598 -3.19 -43.87 -17.22
C LEU A 598 -3.71 -45.30 -16.95
N THR A 599 -3.56 -46.18 -17.93
CA THR A 599 -3.91 -47.60 -17.78
C THR A 599 -2.82 -48.28 -16.96
N ALA A 600 -3.21 -49.14 -16.02
CA ALA A 600 -2.27 -49.93 -15.22
C ALA A 600 -1.50 -50.94 -16.08
N ASN A 601 -0.33 -51.37 -15.61
CA ASN A 601 0.56 -52.31 -16.31
C ASN A 601 0.89 -51.92 -17.76
N THR A 602 0.99 -50.64 -18.04
CA THR A 602 1.08 -50.12 -19.42
C THR A 602 2.32 -49.25 -19.56
N THR A 603 3.14 -49.57 -20.56
CA THR A 603 4.32 -48.78 -20.90
C THR A 603 3.92 -47.58 -21.75
N TYR A 604 4.34 -46.40 -21.31
CA TYR A 604 4.18 -45.14 -22.02
C TYR A 604 5.56 -44.62 -22.45
N ASN A 605 5.63 -44.18 -23.71
CA ASN A 605 6.71 -43.39 -24.27
C ASN A 605 6.40 -41.92 -24.04
N TYR A 606 7.39 -41.09 -23.73
CA TYR A 606 7.22 -39.65 -23.64
C TYR A 606 8.50 -38.88 -23.98
N ARG A 607 8.34 -37.62 -24.39
CA ARG A 607 9.43 -36.66 -24.54
C ARG A 607 8.94 -35.24 -24.30
N VAL A 608 9.83 -34.36 -23.87
CA VAL A 608 9.59 -32.91 -23.89
C VAL A 608 9.78 -32.38 -25.31
N VAL A 609 8.96 -31.42 -25.71
CA VAL A 609 9.03 -30.71 -26.99
C VAL A 609 9.00 -29.22 -26.72
N ALA A 610 10.05 -28.54 -27.16
CA ALA A 610 10.18 -27.10 -27.04
C ALA A 610 10.17 -26.49 -28.44
N VAL A 611 9.30 -25.51 -28.67
CA VAL A 611 9.12 -24.88 -29.98
C VAL A 611 9.27 -23.37 -29.84
N ASN A 612 10.17 -22.76 -30.61
CA ASN A 612 10.24 -21.32 -30.77
C ASN A 612 10.30 -20.94 -32.25
N SER A 613 10.41 -19.64 -32.55
CA SER A 613 10.46 -19.12 -33.93
C SER A 613 11.67 -19.60 -34.75
N VAL A 614 12.72 -20.10 -34.08
CA VAL A 614 13.97 -20.54 -34.72
C VAL A 614 13.96 -22.03 -35.00
N GLY A 615 13.28 -22.81 -34.17
CA GLY A 615 13.17 -24.25 -34.39
C GLY A 615 12.39 -24.99 -33.32
N THR A 616 12.20 -26.28 -33.59
CA THR A 616 11.66 -27.24 -32.63
C THR A 616 12.78 -28.14 -32.16
N THR A 617 12.88 -28.33 -30.85
CA THR A 617 13.78 -29.28 -30.24
C THR A 617 13.00 -30.31 -29.46
N TYR A 618 13.28 -31.56 -29.80
CA TYR A 618 12.71 -32.73 -29.16
C TYR A 618 13.71 -33.26 -28.16
N GLY A 619 13.29 -33.42 -26.90
CA GLY A 619 14.03 -34.23 -25.96
C GLY A 619 14.07 -35.69 -26.41
N LEU A 620 14.99 -36.46 -25.82
CA LEU A 620 15.08 -37.90 -26.09
C LEU A 620 13.80 -38.61 -25.64
N ASN A 621 13.43 -39.69 -26.34
CA ASN A 621 12.36 -40.56 -25.89
C ASN A 621 12.77 -41.23 -24.59
N MET A 622 11.89 -41.17 -23.61
CA MET A 622 11.98 -41.95 -22.39
C MET A 622 10.72 -42.78 -22.24
N THR A 623 10.81 -43.86 -21.46
CA THR A 623 9.66 -44.69 -21.13
C THR A 623 9.45 -44.74 -19.63
N PHE A 624 8.19 -44.92 -19.24
CA PHE A 624 7.83 -45.39 -17.91
C PHE A 624 6.74 -46.45 -18.07
N THR A 625 6.70 -47.42 -17.16
CA THR A 625 5.64 -48.43 -17.12
C THR A 625 4.84 -48.21 -15.86
N THR A 626 3.54 -47.94 -16.02
CA THR A 626 2.64 -47.89 -14.88
C THR A 626 2.62 -49.25 -14.20
N SER A 627 2.56 -49.24 -12.88
CA SER A 627 2.49 -50.49 -12.13
C SER A 627 1.22 -51.27 -12.49
N ALA A 628 1.29 -52.60 -12.46
CA ALA A 628 0.08 -53.41 -12.57
C ALA A 628 -0.88 -53.09 -11.42
N ASN A 629 -2.19 -53.21 -11.68
CA ASN A 629 -3.15 -53.22 -10.59
C ASN A 629 -2.87 -54.46 -9.72
N PRO A 630 -2.65 -54.31 -8.40
CA PRO A 630 -2.62 -55.46 -7.52
C PRO A 630 -4.00 -56.14 -7.56
N THR A 631 -4.06 -57.41 -7.96
CA THR A 631 -5.30 -58.18 -7.97
C THR A 631 -5.73 -58.46 -6.53
N SER A 632 -6.75 -57.75 -6.09
CA SER A 632 -7.24 -57.81 -4.71
C SER A 632 -8.44 -58.75 -4.61
N LEU A 633 -8.46 -59.60 -3.58
CA LEU A 633 -9.57 -60.48 -3.25
C LEU A 633 -10.79 -59.64 -2.83
N THR A 634 -11.99 -60.03 -3.25
CA THR A 634 -13.24 -59.35 -2.85
C THR A 634 -13.87 -60.02 -1.64
N LEU A 635 -14.43 -59.26 -0.71
CA LEU A 635 -15.19 -59.81 0.42
C LEU A 635 -16.49 -60.49 -0.06
N PRO A 636 -16.94 -61.59 0.58
CA PRO A 636 -16.26 -62.31 1.66
C PRO A 636 -15.09 -63.14 1.14
N VAL A 637 -14.02 -63.23 1.93
CA VAL A 637 -12.85 -64.08 1.64
C VAL A 637 -12.93 -65.34 2.49
N THR A 638 -12.71 -66.51 1.88
CA THR A 638 -12.61 -67.79 2.59
C THR A 638 -11.37 -68.55 2.14
N GLU A 639 -10.58 -69.04 3.09
CA GLU A 639 -9.41 -69.89 2.83
C GLU A 639 -9.43 -71.10 3.77
N ASN A 640 -9.39 -72.31 3.20
CA ASN A 640 -9.48 -73.60 3.89
C ASN A 640 -8.23 -74.46 3.67
N PHE A 641 -7.16 -73.90 3.10
CA PHE A 641 -5.84 -74.50 2.99
C PHE A 641 -5.78 -75.88 2.32
N ALA A 642 -6.67 -76.19 1.38
CA ALA A 642 -6.88 -77.54 0.81
C ALA A 642 -5.72 -78.12 -0.06
N ALA A 643 -4.53 -77.52 -0.09
CA ALA A 643 -3.40 -77.93 -0.91
C ALA A 643 -2.08 -77.94 -0.12
N SER A 644 -1.06 -78.65 -0.65
CA SER A 644 0.28 -78.75 -0.04
C SER A 644 1.16 -77.50 -0.23
N THR A 645 0.63 -76.44 -0.84
CA THR A 645 1.32 -75.16 -1.10
C THR A 645 0.55 -74.00 -0.49
N LEU A 646 1.27 -72.95 -0.05
CA LEU A 646 0.63 -71.72 0.43
C LEU A 646 -0.29 -71.10 -0.64
N PRO A 647 -1.40 -70.44 -0.23
CA PRO A 647 -2.29 -69.78 -1.18
C PRO A 647 -1.60 -68.70 -2.02
N SER A 648 -2.10 -68.48 -3.23
CA SER A 648 -1.50 -67.52 -4.17
C SER A 648 -1.43 -66.10 -3.58
N GLN A 649 -0.29 -65.43 -3.76
CA GLN A 649 0.03 -64.08 -3.25
C GLN A 649 0.10 -63.94 -1.72
N TRP A 650 -0.03 -65.03 -0.96
CA TRP A 650 0.30 -65.01 0.45
C TRP A 650 1.81 -64.93 0.61
N THR A 651 2.25 -64.13 1.58
CA THR A 651 3.68 -63.86 1.80
C THR A 651 3.99 -64.01 3.27
N THR A 652 5.21 -64.43 3.60
CA THR A 652 5.70 -64.46 4.96
C THR A 652 6.58 -63.26 5.24
N GLN A 653 6.67 -62.86 6.50
CA GLN A 653 7.60 -61.80 6.92
C GLN A 653 8.16 -62.14 8.29
N ASN A 654 9.47 -62.35 8.34
CA ASN A 654 10.21 -62.63 9.56
C ASN A 654 11.02 -61.40 9.98
N THR A 655 11.01 -61.08 11.27
CA THR A 655 11.71 -59.92 11.84
C THR A 655 12.53 -60.38 13.04
N GLY A 656 13.86 -60.25 12.93
CA GLY A 656 14.83 -60.75 13.91
C GLY A 656 16.00 -61.48 13.23
N THR A 657 17.18 -61.45 13.84
CA THR A 657 18.40 -62.00 13.24
C THR A 657 18.36 -63.53 13.25
N GLY A 658 18.55 -64.16 12.09
CA GLY A 658 18.67 -65.62 11.96
C GLY A 658 17.35 -66.41 11.86
N ILE A 659 16.20 -65.72 11.79
CA ILE A 659 14.90 -66.39 11.64
C ILE A 659 14.78 -66.96 10.23
N THR A 660 14.51 -68.25 10.14
CA THR A 660 14.24 -68.96 8.89
C THR A 660 12.72 -69.14 8.71
N GLU A 661 12.23 -69.54 7.54
CA GLU A 661 10.78 -69.66 7.28
C GLU A 661 10.10 -70.60 8.30
N ARG A 662 9.05 -70.15 8.98
CA ARG A 662 8.34 -70.91 10.03
C ARG A 662 6.97 -71.42 9.59
N TRP A 663 6.42 -70.86 8.52
CA TRP A 663 5.10 -71.22 8.03
C TRP A 663 5.19 -72.28 6.94
N SER A 664 4.38 -73.32 7.07
CA SER A 664 4.34 -74.45 6.14
C SER A 664 2.95 -75.06 6.09
N MET A 665 2.65 -75.80 5.03
CA MET A 665 1.42 -76.59 4.92
C MET A 665 1.60 -77.94 5.61
N SER A 666 0.60 -78.36 6.39
CA SER A 666 0.58 -79.64 7.09
C SER A 666 -0.57 -80.51 6.58
N ASN A 667 -0.30 -81.79 6.30
CA ASN A 667 -1.32 -82.75 5.87
C ASN A 667 -2.08 -83.34 7.08
N THR A 668 -2.55 -82.46 7.95
CA THR A 668 -3.23 -82.79 9.21
C THR A 668 -4.50 -81.95 9.33
N ALA A 669 -5.35 -82.27 10.30
CA ALA A 669 -6.61 -81.55 10.58
C ALA A 669 -6.66 -81.10 12.06
N THR A 670 -5.50 -80.74 12.61
CA THR A 670 -5.25 -80.49 14.04
C THR A 670 -5.97 -79.24 14.54
N ALA A 671 -6.15 -78.22 13.70
CA ALA A 671 -6.95 -77.03 13.99
C ALA A 671 -8.48 -77.29 13.95
N GLY A 672 -8.92 -78.50 13.59
CA GLY A 672 -10.35 -78.88 13.60
C GLY A 672 -11.10 -78.61 12.29
N GLY A 673 -10.39 -78.54 11.15
CA GLY A 673 -10.96 -78.50 9.80
C GLY A 673 -10.60 -79.74 8.96
N ALA A 674 -10.18 -79.56 7.72
CA ALA A 674 -9.81 -80.66 6.82
C ALA A 674 -8.33 -80.57 6.43
N ALA A 675 -7.68 -81.69 6.15
CA ALA A 675 -6.32 -81.64 5.61
C ALA A 675 -6.34 -81.05 4.19
N TYR A 676 -5.45 -80.13 3.81
CA TYR A 676 -4.29 -79.59 4.53
C TYR A 676 -4.63 -78.36 5.38
N GLU A 677 -3.77 -78.01 6.34
CA GLU A 677 -3.89 -76.84 7.21
C GLU A 677 -2.56 -76.06 7.29
N LEU A 678 -2.61 -74.80 7.73
CA LEU A 678 -1.41 -73.98 7.89
C LEU A 678 -0.75 -74.28 9.26
N LYS A 679 0.58 -74.38 9.29
CA LYS A 679 1.37 -74.67 10.49
C LYS A 679 2.54 -73.71 10.64
N CYS A 680 2.66 -73.07 11.80
CA CYS A 680 3.87 -72.38 12.26
C CYS A 680 4.69 -73.28 13.19
N THR A 681 5.99 -73.40 12.97
CA THR A 681 6.91 -74.21 13.80
C THR A 681 7.84 -73.36 14.66
N TYR A 682 8.38 -73.97 15.71
CA TYR A 682 9.37 -73.36 16.59
C TYR A 682 10.71 -73.01 15.92
N GLN A 683 11.47 -72.14 16.59
CA GLN A 683 12.90 -71.95 16.34
C GLN A 683 13.59 -71.48 17.62
N GLN A 684 14.83 -71.90 17.86
CA GLN A 684 15.66 -71.40 18.97
C GLN A 684 16.10 -69.93 18.76
N ILE A 685 15.14 -69.01 18.74
CA ILE A 685 15.36 -67.57 18.60
C ILE A 685 14.48 -66.82 19.59
N ASN A 686 15.14 -66.02 20.42
CA ASN A 686 14.52 -65.14 21.39
C ASN A 686 15.20 -63.76 21.38
N PRO A 687 14.50 -62.66 21.06
CA PRO A 687 13.15 -62.60 20.51
C PRO A 687 13.16 -62.76 18.98
N GLY A 688 12.03 -63.18 18.41
CA GLY A 688 11.78 -63.20 16.97
C GLY A 688 10.31 -63.05 16.64
N THR A 689 10.02 -62.45 15.48
CA THR A 689 8.67 -62.34 14.94
C THR A 689 8.57 -63.09 13.61
N THR A 690 7.51 -63.86 13.43
CA THR A 690 7.14 -64.45 12.14
C THR A 690 5.68 -64.17 11.81
N ARG A 691 5.41 -63.82 10.55
CA ARG A 691 4.08 -63.49 10.04
C ARG A 691 3.77 -64.32 8.81
N ILE A 692 2.52 -64.76 8.70
CA ILE A 692 1.91 -65.14 7.43
C ILE A 692 0.89 -64.08 7.04
N ILE A 693 0.94 -63.60 5.81
CA ILE A 693 0.19 -62.43 5.32
C ILE A 693 -0.69 -62.86 4.15
N THR A 694 -1.97 -62.46 4.17
CA THR A 694 -2.92 -62.71 3.07
C THR A 694 -2.53 -62.00 1.77
N ALA A 695 -3.13 -62.42 0.66
CA ALA A 695 -3.26 -61.58 -0.55
C ALA A 695 -3.98 -60.26 -0.21
N PRO A 696 -3.86 -59.18 -1.03
CA PRO A 696 -4.60 -57.95 -0.77
C PRO A 696 -6.10 -58.21 -0.84
N VAL A 697 -6.87 -57.67 0.10
CA VAL A 697 -8.33 -57.77 0.15
C VAL A 697 -8.92 -56.37 -0.08
N ASN A 698 -9.84 -56.25 -1.02
CA ASN A 698 -10.57 -55.02 -1.26
C ASN A 698 -11.64 -54.83 -0.17
N THR A 699 -11.46 -53.79 0.64
CA THR A 699 -12.36 -53.40 1.72
C THR A 699 -12.93 -52.00 1.51
N VAL A 700 -12.89 -51.46 0.27
CA VAL A 700 -13.48 -50.14 -0.04
C VAL A 700 -14.96 -50.13 0.36
N GLY A 701 -15.36 -49.08 1.08
CA GLY A 701 -16.70 -48.93 1.64
C GLY A 701 -16.97 -49.76 2.89
N VAL A 702 -15.96 -50.46 3.43
CA VAL A 702 -16.10 -51.32 4.61
C VAL A 702 -15.28 -50.76 5.77
N SER A 703 -15.96 -50.47 6.87
CA SER A 703 -15.45 -49.83 8.10
C SER A 703 -15.15 -50.83 9.21
N GLN A 704 -15.63 -52.07 9.09
CA GLN A 704 -15.34 -53.16 10.00
C GLN A 704 -15.40 -54.48 9.24
N VAL A 705 -14.54 -55.43 9.59
CA VAL A 705 -14.66 -56.83 9.17
C VAL A 705 -14.59 -57.77 10.37
N THR A 706 -15.21 -58.93 10.24
CA THR A 706 -14.98 -60.06 11.14
C THR A 706 -13.98 -61.00 10.47
N PHE A 707 -12.81 -61.17 11.07
CA PHE A 707 -11.80 -62.15 10.69
C PHE A 707 -11.95 -63.38 11.60
N SER A 708 -12.49 -64.46 11.07
CA SER A 708 -12.66 -65.74 11.75
C SER A 708 -11.62 -66.74 11.29
N PHE A 709 -11.10 -67.57 12.18
CA PHE A 709 -10.24 -68.71 11.85
C PHE A 709 -10.29 -69.77 12.95
N LYS A 710 -10.05 -71.03 12.60
CA LYS A 710 -9.80 -72.09 13.57
C LYS A 710 -8.32 -72.18 13.87
N HIS A 711 -7.96 -72.47 15.12
CA HIS A 711 -6.58 -72.77 15.46
C HIS A 711 -6.45 -73.78 16.61
N MET A 712 -5.28 -74.42 16.66
CA MET A 712 -4.80 -75.23 17.78
C MET A 712 -3.34 -74.84 18.04
N LEU A 713 -2.96 -74.72 19.31
CA LEU A 713 -1.60 -74.36 19.72
C LEU A 713 -1.02 -75.44 20.63
N ASP A 714 0.15 -75.94 20.23
CA ASP A 714 1.06 -76.75 21.04
C ASP A 714 2.23 -75.86 21.49
N ALA A 715 2.37 -75.67 22.80
CA ALA A 715 3.34 -74.74 23.37
C ALA A 715 4.11 -75.36 24.54
N TYR A 716 5.44 -75.23 24.48
CA TYR A 716 6.35 -75.75 25.47
C TYR A 716 6.32 -74.93 26.78
N ALA A 717 6.33 -73.60 26.69
CA ALA A 717 6.21 -72.71 27.84
C ALA A 717 5.73 -71.29 27.47
N ALA A 718 5.76 -70.39 28.44
CA ALA A 718 5.49 -68.98 28.19
C ALA A 718 6.67 -68.31 27.47
N GLY A 719 6.39 -67.51 26.44
CA GLY A 719 7.42 -66.71 25.77
C GLY A 719 7.05 -66.20 24.38
N VAL A 720 6.02 -66.74 23.72
CA VAL A 720 5.49 -66.20 22.45
C VAL A 720 4.13 -65.55 22.68
N THR A 721 3.83 -64.51 21.90
CA THR A 721 2.49 -63.95 21.76
C THR A 721 2.00 -64.18 20.34
N LEU A 722 0.86 -64.85 20.20
CA LEU A 722 0.13 -64.99 18.94
C LEU A 722 -0.76 -63.79 18.72
N ARG A 723 -0.84 -63.24 17.51
CA ARG A 723 -1.65 -62.05 17.18
C ARG A 723 -2.24 -62.11 15.79
N LEU A 724 -3.29 -61.33 15.58
CA LEU A 724 -3.76 -60.92 14.25
C LEU A 724 -3.38 -59.45 14.03
N GLN A 725 -2.80 -59.14 12.88
CA GLN A 725 -2.41 -57.79 12.46
C GLN A 725 -3.04 -57.42 11.11
N THR A 726 -3.18 -56.12 10.83
CA THR A 726 -3.53 -55.62 9.48
C THR A 726 -2.55 -54.57 8.95
N SER A 727 -2.53 -54.38 7.63
CA SER A 727 -1.71 -53.38 6.93
C SER A 727 -2.32 -53.00 5.58
N ASN A 728 -2.06 -51.80 5.06
CA ASN A 728 -2.35 -51.42 3.67
C ASN A 728 -1.14 -51.46 2.73
N ASP A 729 0.06 -51.66 3.28
CA ASP A 729 1.34 -51.51 2.55
C ASP A 729 2.36 -52.62 2.85
N LYS A 730 2.05 -53.56 3.76
CA LYS A 730 2.93 -54.64 4.28
C LYS A 730 4.17 -54.16 5.05
N SER A 731 4.34 -52.85 5.21
CA SER A 731 5.47 -52.24 5.92
C SER A 731 5.08 -51.84 7.33
N THR A 732 3.87 -51.29 7.49
CA THR A 732 3.32 -50.83 8.76
C THR A 732 2.21 -51.78 9.20
N TRP A 733 2.41 -52.46 10.33
CA TRP A 733 1.46 -53.43 10.87
C TRP A 733 0.76 -52.91 12.12
N THR A 734 -0.57 -53.05 12.15
CA THR A 734 -1.39 -52.69 13.31
C THR A 734 -1.91 -53.96 13.97
N ASN A 735 -1.66 -54.14 15.28
CA ASN A 735 -2.27 -55.22 16.05
C ASN A 735 -3.79 -55.02 16.13
N THR A 736 -4.54 -56.10 15.93
CA THR A 736 -5.96 -56.15 16.24
C THR A 736 -6.18 -56.39 17.74
N SER A 737 -7.43 -56.46 18.19
CA SER A 737 -7.78 -56.75 19.58
C SER A 737 -7.46 -58.19 20.02
N TRP A 738 -7.24 -59.12 19.09
CA TRP A 738 -6.95 -60.50 19.42
C TRP A 738 -5.45 -60.74 19.61
N SER A 739 -5.10 -61.27 20.79
CA SER A 739 -3.76 -61.78 21.08
C SER A 739 -3.84 -62.90 22.13
N VAL A 740 -2.89 -63.83 22.07
CA VAL A 740 -2.79 -64.95 23.01
C VAL A 740 -1.32 -65.15 23.38
N ALA A 741 -0.99 -65.01 24.66
CA ALA A 741 0.34 -65.39 25.17
C ALA A 741 0.41 -66.91 25.36
N THR A 742 1.54 -67.51 24.99
CA THR A 742 1.76 -68.93 25.25
C THR A 742 1.96 -69.18 26.74
N SER A 743 1.67 -70.41 27.15
CA SER A 743 1.99 -70.95 28.46
C SER A 743 2.41 -72.41 28.28
N ALA A 744 2.76 -73.10 29.36
CA ALA A 744 3.02 -74.56 29.31
C ALA A 744 1.74 -75.40 29.12
N THR A 745 0.60 -74.77 28.78
CA THR A 745 -0.68 -75.43 28.50
C THR A 745 -1.08 -75.19 27.05
N ASN A 746 -1.32 -76.29 26.34
CA ASN A 746 -1.77 -76.29 24.96
C ASN A 746 -3.20 -75.73 24.82
N ILE A 747 -3.49 -75.11 23.68
CA ILE A 747 -4.83 -74.67 23.32
C ILE A 747 -5.40 -75.68 22.33
N ALA A 748 -6.42 -76.43 22.76
CA ALA A 748 -7.16 -77.34 21.90
C ALA A 748 -7.82 -76.58 20.74
N ALA A 749 -8.14 -77.31 19.66
CA ALA A 749 -8.78 -76.75 18.47
C ALA A 749 -10.02 -75.90 18.82
N THR A 750 -9.99 -74.64 18.45
CA THR A 750 -11.06 -73.67 18.72
C THR A 750 -11.19 -72.65 17.59
N THR A 751 -12.36 -72.02 17.48
CA THR A 751 -12.61 -70.93 16.53
C THR A 751 -12.41 -69.58 17.21
N VAL A 752 -11.62 -68.73 16.58
CA VAL A 752 -11.40 -67.33 16.96
C VAL A 752 -12.18 -66.44 15.99
N ASN A 753 -12.93 -65.49 16.53
CA ASN A 753 -13.56 -64.41 15.78
C ASN A 753 -12.96 -63.09 16.23
N VAL A 754 -12.36 -62.34 15.30
CA VAL A 754 -11.73 -61.05 15.56
C VAL A 754 -12.48 -59.96 14.82
N THR A 755 -12.99 -58.98 15.54
CA THR A 755 -13.49 -57.74 14.94
C THR A 755 -12.31 -56.84 14.58
N VAL A 756 -12.16 -56.55 13.31
CA VAL A 756 -11.08 -55.72 12.76
C VAL A 756 -11.68 -54.42 12.24
N THR A 757 -11.11 -53.29 12.65
CA THR A 757 -11.52 -51.93 12.22
C THR A 757 -10.34 -51.14 11.63
N THR A 758 -9.13 -51.70 11.65
CA THR A 758 -7.89 -51.04 11.27
C THR A 758 -7.46 -51.40 9.86
N ASN A 759 -6.93 -50.41 9.11
CA ASN A 759 -6.44 -50.56 7.73
C ASN A 759 -7.52 -51.01 6.72
N LEU A 760 -8.79 -50.66 6.94
CA LEU A 760 -9.92 -50.95 6.04
C LEU A 760 -10.22 -49.75 5.10
N ASN A 761 -11.32 -49.82 4.33
CA ASN A 761 -11.67 -48.85 3.28
C ASN A 761 -10.58 -48.67 2.20
N SER A 762 -9.90 -49.77 1.85
CA SER A 762 -8.77 -49.76 0.93
C SER A 762 -8.91 -50.85 -0.12
N ASN A 763 -8.46 -50.57 -1.34
CA ASN A 763 -8.34 -51.59 -2.37
C ASN A 763 -7.34 -52.69 -1.98
N ASN A 764 -6.39 -52.41 -1.06
CA ASN A 764 -5.32 -53.31 -0.65
C ASN A 764 -5.25 -53.46 0.88
N THR A 765 -6.11 -54.28 1.47
CA THR A 765 -6.02 -54.63 2.91
C THR A 765 -5.35 -55.98 3.09
N TYR A 766 -4.30 -56.04 3.89
CA TYR A 766 -3.60 -57.28 4.25
C TYR A 766 -3.90 -57.66 5.68
N PHE A 767 -4.17 -58.93 5.93
CA PHE A 767 -4.32 -59.52 7.27
C PHE A 767 -3.13 -60.45 7.53
N ALA A 768 -2.64 -60.49 8.76
CA ALA A 768 -1.51 -61.34 9.12
C ALA A 768 -1.69 -62.04 10.45
N LEU A 769 -1.40 -63.34 10.49
CA LEU A 769 -1.30 -64.14 11.71
C LEU A 769 0.16 -64.17 12.13
N VAL A 770 0.44 -63.90 13.40
CA VAL A 770 1.77 -63.54 13.88
C VAL A 770 2.13 -64.31 15.13
N ALA A 771 3.34 -64.87 15.18
CA ALA A 771 3.97 -65.36 16.41
C ALA A 771 5.16 -64.45 16.73
N ASP A 772 5.16 -63.86 17.92
CA ASP A 772 6.11 -62.81 18.33
C ASP A 772 6.66 -63.07 19.74
N GLY A 773 7.98 -63.21 19.90
CA GLY A 773 8.63 -63.45 21.19
C GLY A 773 9.71 -64.53 21.13
N ASP A 774 9.87 -65.32 22.18
CA ASP A 774 10.77 -66.49 22.21
C ASP A 774 10.18 -67.63 21.38
N LEU A 775 10.48 -67.67 20.07
CA LEU A 775 9.94 -68.64 19.13
C LEU A 775 10.29 -70.09 19.47
N TYR A 776 11.12 -70.33 20.48
CA TYR A 776 11.40 -71.66 21.01
C TYR A 776 10.27 -72.21 21.89
N GLN A 777 9.38 -71.34 22.37
CA GLN A 777 8.36 -71.70 23.37
C GLN A 777 7.01 -72.13 22.76
N ILE A 778 6.85 -72.02 21.44
CA ILE A 778 5.81 -72.75 20.71
C ILE A 778 6.42 -74.02 20.16
N ASP A 779 5.70 -75.13 20.09
CA ASP A 779 6.09 -76.29 19.29
C ASP A 779 5.45 -76.18 17.90
N TYR A 780 4.11 -76.08 17.87
CA TYR A 780 3.32 -75.96 16.65
C TYR A 780 2.09 -75.06 16.84
N TRP A 781 1.82 -74.17 15.88
CA TRP A 781 0.56 -73.44 15.80
C TRP A 781 -0.15 -73.75 14.48
N TYR A 782 -1.27 -74.45 14.56
CA TYR A 782 -2.09 -74.87 13.43
C TYR A 782 -3.26 -73.93 13.21
N ILE A 783 -3.57 -73.63 11.95
CA ILE A 783 -4.61 -72.68 11.54
C ILE A 783 -5.38 -73.23 10.32
N ASP A 784 -6.71 -73.15 10.37
CA ASP A 784 -7.59 -73.56 9.27
C ASP A 784 -8.87 -72.70 9.21
N ASN A 785 -9.65 -72.82 8.14
CA ASN A 785 -10.96 -72.19 7.92
C ASN A 785 -10.98 -70.67 8.20
N ILE A 786 -10.11 -69.93 7.53
CA ILE A 786 -10.11 -68.46 7.57
C ILE A 786 -11.33 -67.92 6.82
N SER A 787 -12.07 -67.00 7.44
CA SER A 787 -13.17 -66.26 6.83
C SER A 787 -13.08 -64.78 7.18
N ILE A 788 -13.20 -63.91 6.18
CA ILE A 788 -13.20 -62.46 6.34
C ILE A 788 -14.51 -61.92 5.76
N THR A 789 -15.37 -61.37 6.61
CA THR A 789 -16.69 -60.86 6.23
C THR A 789 -16.87 -59.41 6.68
N SER A 790 -17.62 -58.59 5.94
CA SER A 790 -17.91 -57.22 6.38
C SER A 790 -18.80 -57.23 7.62
N GLY A 791 -18.35 -56.56 8.69
CA GLY A 791 -19.19 -56.12 9.80
C GLY A 791 -19.76 -54.75 9.44
N GLY A 792 -21.00 -54.45 9.83
CA GLY A 792 -21.58 -53.12 9.66
C GLY A 792 -20.80 -52.10 10.47
N GLY A 793 -19.73 -51.57 9.89
CA GLY A 793 -18.77 -50.75 10.59
C GLY A 793 -19.17 -49.30 10.59
N SER A 794 -18.69 -48.60 11.59
CA SER A 794 -18.78 -47.15 11.59
C SER A 794 -17.59 -46.51 10.87
N THR A 795 -17.82 -45.48 10.06
CA THR A 795 -16.79 -44.60 9.49
C THR A 795 -16.44 -43.46 10.43
N THR A 796 -15.41 -42.68 10.11
CA THR A 796 -15.20 -41.38 10.76
C THR A 796 -16.42 -40.47 10.56
N PRO A 797 -16.62 -39.48 11.43
CA PRO A 797 -17.78 -38.60 11.33
C PRO A 797 -17.75 -37.78 10.04
N THR A 798 -18.89 -37.29 9.57
CA THR A 798 -18.92 -36.30 8.48
C THR A 798 -19.10 -34.92 9.09
N VAL A 799 -18.21 -33.98 8.75
CA VAL A 799 -18.18 -32.63 9.36
C VAL A 799 -18.11 -31.56 8.29
N THR A 800 -18.88 -30.48 8.45
CA THR A 800 -18.73 -29.24 7.68
C THR A 800 -18.23 -28.10 8.57
N THR A 801 -17.47 -27.15 8.01
CA THR A 801 -16.96 -25.99 8.75
C THR A 801 -17.85 -24.78 8.51
N THR A 802 -18.24 -24.09 9.58
CA THR A 802 -18.98 -22.83 9.51
C THR A 802 -17.99 -21.65 9.40
N ALA A 803 -18.30 -20.68 8.53
CA ALA A 803 -17.51 -19.47 8.38
C ALA A 803 -17.26 -18.76 9.72
N ALA A 804 -16.12 -18.09 9.86
CA ALA A 804 -15.80 -17.33 11.06
C ALA A 804 -16.67 -16.06 11.17
N SER A 805 -17.03 -15.71 12.40
CA SER A 805 -17.92 -14.62 12.80
C SER A 805 -17.44 -14.06 14.14
N SER A 806 -18.04 -12.95 14.63
CA SER A 806 -17.66 -12.32 15.90
C SER A 806 -16.14 -12.14 16.06
N ILE A 807 -15.50 -11.77 14.95
CA ILE A 807 -14.05 -11.61 14.85
C ILE A 807 -13.66 -10.36 15.66
N THR A 808 -12.69 -10.50 16.55
CA THR A 808 -12.07 -9.42 17.32
C THR A 808 -10.58 -9.39 17.06
N SER A 809 -9.84 -8.56 17.78
CA SER A 809 -8.38 -8.51 17.72
C SER A 809 -7.65 -9.67 18.37
N SER A 810 -8.34 -10.46 19.17
CA SER A 810 -7.72 -11.59 19.86
C SER A 810 -8.61 -12.82 19.90
N SER A 811 -9.75 -12.77 19.22
CA SER A 811 -10.70 -13.86 19.19
C SER A 811 -11.49 -13.90 17.90
N ALA A 812 -12.10 -15.04 17.60
CA ALA A 812 -13.11 -15.17 16.56
C ALA A 812 -13.96 -16.41 16.86
N VAL A 813 -15.21 -16.41 16.40
CA VAL A 813 -16.15 -17.52 16.58
C VAL A 813 -16.29 -18.24 15.24
N SER A 814 -15.94 -19.52 15.19
CA SER A 814 -16.26 -20.41 14.06
C SER A 814 -17.05 -21.60 14.61
N GLY A 815 -17.15 -22.69 13.86
CA GLY A 815 -17.94 -23.84 14.27
C GLY A 815 -17.98 -24.89 13.19
N GLY A 816 -18.84 -25.87 13.38
CA GLY A 816 -19.10 -26.88 12.37
C GLY A 816 -20.40 -27.62 12.61
N ASN A 817 -20.77 -28.47 11.66
CA ASN A 817 -21.86 -29.41 11.80
C ASN A 817 -21.35 -30.82 11.59
N VAL A 818 -21.46 -31.66 12.61
CA VAL A 818 -21.23 -33.09 12.44
C VAL A 818 -22.51 -33.72 11.90
N THR A 819 -22.59 -33.86 10.58
CA THR A 819 -23.80 -34.29 9.86
C THR A 819 -24.05 -35.80 9.95
N ALA A 820 -23.01 -36.58 10.23
CA ALA A 820 -23.12 -38.00 10.56
C ALA A 820 -22.03 -38.37 11.55
N ASP A 821 -22.33 -39.24 12.52
CA ASP A 821 -21.33 -39.84 13.40
C ASP A 821 -20.61 -41.02 12.73
N GLY A 822 -20.97 -41.30 11.48
CA GLY A 822 -20.46 -42.43 10.73
C GLY A 822 -20.85 -43.77 11.36
N GLY A 823 -21.79 -43.88 12.30
CA GLY A 823 -22.19 -45.13 12.96
C GLY A 823 -21.51 -45.44 14.32
N ALA A 824 -20.66 -44.54 14.84
CA ALA A 824 -19.99 -44.67 16.13
C ALA A 824 -19.95 -43.31 16.80
N THR A 825 -20.21 -43.30 18.11
CA THR A 825 -20.38 -42.07 18.87
C THR A 825 -19.19 -41.13 18.71
N VAL A 826 -19.46 -39.92 18.26
CA VAL A 826 -18.49 -38.82 18.24
C VAL A 826 -18.13 -38.49 19.68
N THR A 827 -16.89 -38.73 20.07
CA THR A 827 -16.34 -38.53 21.43
C THR A 827 -15.81 -37.12 21.64
N GLU A 828 -15.38 -36.44 20.58
CA GLU A 828 -14.88 -35.06 20.63
C GLU A 828 -15.23 -34.33 19.33
N ARG A 829 -15.61 -33.06 19.37
CA ARG A 829 -15.76 -32.18 18.22
C ARG A 829 -15.34 -30.78 18.57
N GLY A 830 -14.87 -30.04 17.58
CA GLY A 830 -14.34 -28.71 17.80
C GLY A 830 -13.84 -28.05 16.53
N ILE A 831 -12.99 -27.04 16.69
CA ILE A 831 -12.29 -26.40 15.57
C ILE A 831 -10.78 -26.43 15.80
N CYS A 832 -10.01 -26.47 14.73
CA CYS A 832 -8.57 -26.28 14.74
C CYS A 832 -8.19 -25.12 13.80
N TYR A 833 -7.18 -24.34 14.17
CA TYR A 833 -6.80 -23.11 13.49
C TYR A 833 -5.30 -22.84 13.57
N ALA A 834 -4.78 -22.15 12.56
CA ALA A 834 -3.38 -21.77 12.46
C ALA A 834 -3.22 -20.55 11.52
N ILE A 835 -2.04 -19.94 11.52
CA ILE A 835 -1.65 -18.92 10.53
C ILE A 835 -1.12 -19.54 9.22
N THR A 836 -1.05 -20.88 9.18
CA THR A 836 -0.70 -21.67 7.99
C THR A 836 -1.92 -22.45 7.51
N ALA A 837 -1.98 -22.74 6.20
CA ALA A 837 -3.09 -23.46 5.60
C ALA A 837 -3.15 -24.93 6.06
N ASN A 838 -4.36 -25.48 6.01
CA ASN A 838 -4.80 -26.82 6.39
C ASN A 838 -4.55 -27.17 7.87
N PRO A 839 -5.08 -26.38 8.83
CA PRO A 839 -4.88 -26.66 10.24
C PRO A 839 -5.49 -28.01 10.64
N THR A 840 -4.83 -28.72 11.54
CA THR A 840 -5.27 -30.01 12.12
C THR A 840 -5.38 -29.89 13.63
N THR A 841 -5.89 -30.94 14.31
CA THR A 841 -5.94 -31.00 15.77
C THR A 841 -4.56 -30.94 16.47
N ALA A 842 -3.45 -30.98 15.72
CA ALA A 842 -2.09 -30.75 16.21
C ALA A 842 -1.72 -29.25 16.29
N ASN A 843 -2.45 -28.37 15.60
CA ASN A 843 -2.33 -26.92 15.75
C ASN A 843 -3.14 -26.45 16.96
N SER A 844 -3.35 -25.14 17.07
CA SER A 844 -4.27 -24.59 18.05
C SER A 844 -5.68 -25.14 17.82
N LYS A 845 -6.29 -25.73 18.85
CA LYS A 845 -7.65 -26.29 18.76
C LYS A 845 -8.55 -25.81 19.91
N VAL A 846 -9.85 -25.76 19.64
CA VAL A 846 -10.90 -25.55 20.65
C VAL A 846 -11.81 -26.76 20.65
N VAL A 847 -11.82 -27.52 21.75
CA VAL A 847 -12.75 -28.63 21.97
C VAL A 847 -14.10 -28.06 22.42
N THR A 848 -15.20 -28.50 21.81
CA THR A 848 -16.54 -27.90 22.01
C THR A 848 -17.58 -28.89 22.51
N GLY A 849 -17.35 -30.20 22.37
CA GLY A 849 -18.25 -31.21 22.91
C GLY A 849 -18.09 -32.55 22.22
N SER A 850 -19.15 -33.34 22.19
CA SER A 850 -19.23 -34.67 21.56
C SER A 850 -20.59 -34.81 20.84
N GLY A 851 -20.82 -35.92 20.13
CA GLY A 851 -22.06 -36.19 19.40
C GLY A 851 -22.23 -35.46 18.06
N THR A 852 -23.36 -35.69 17.38
CA THR A 852 -23.72 -35.08 16.09
C THR A 852 -24.40 -33.72 16.23
N GLY A 853 -24.51 -32.97 15.15
CA GLY A 853 -25.18 -31.67 15.09
C GLY A 853 -24.24 -30.47 15.04
N THR A 854 -24.83 -29.28 15.03
CA THR A 854 -24.14 -28.01 14.89
C THR A 854 -23.51 -27.57 16.21
N TYR A 855 -22.38 -26.89 16.12
CA TYR A 855 -21.71 -26.29 17.26
C TYR A 855 -20.92 -25.05 16.83
N THR A 856 -20.65 -24.17 17.80
CA THR A 856 -19.81 -22.98 17.62
C THR A 856 -18.72 -22.96 18.69
N SER A 857 -17.57 -22.41 18.34
CA SER A 857 -16.35 -22.44 19.13
C SER A 857 -15.66 -21.08 19.04
N THR A 858 -15.25 -20.55 20.18
CA THR A 858 -14.53 -19.27 20.24
C THR A 858 -13.03 -19.53 20.30
N MET A 859 -12.30 -19.10 19.26
CA MET A 859 -10.84 -19.00 19.27
C MET A 859 -10.46 -17.78 20.09
N THR A 860 -9.48 -17.88 20.98
CA THR A 860 -9.00 -16.78 21.84
C THR A 860 -7.47 -16.76 21.86
N GLY A 861 -6.87 -15.66 22.30
CA GLY A 861 -5.41 -15.49 22.27
C GLY A 861 -4.84 -15.34 20.87
N LEU A 862 -5.67 -14.96 19.90
CA LEU A 862 -5.22 -14.68 18.54
C LEU A 862 -4.41 -13.38 18.52
N THR A 863 -3.49 -13.30 17.58
CA THR A 863 -2.74 -12.06 17.33
C THR A 863 -3.60 -11.12 16.49
N ALA A 864 -3.66 -9.85 16.85
CA ALA A 864 -4.43 -8.84 16.11
C ALA A 864 -3.94 -8.69 14.67
N SER A 865 -4.84 -8.25 13.77
CA SER A 865 -4.52 -8.06 12.34
C SER A 865 -3.87 -9.26 11.62
N THR A 866 -4.09 -10.48 12.11
CA THR A 866 -3.44 -11.70 11.61
C THR A 866 -4.43 -12.59 10.85
N LEU A 867 -4.01 -13.11 9.69
CA LEU A 867 -4.79 -14.07 8.90
C LEU A 867 -4.69 -15.46 9.54
N TYR A 868 -5.84 -16.04 9.85
CA TYR A 868 -5.98 -17.39 10.36
C TYR A 868 -6.81 -18.26 9.40
N TYR A 869 -6.40 -19.52 9.29
CA TYR A 869 -7.15 -20.60 8.66
C TYR A 869 -7.80 -21.43 9.75
N VAL A 870 -9.04 -21.88 9.56
CA VAL A 870 -9.81 -22.70 10.52
C VAL A 870 -10.54 -23.84 9.82
N ARG A 871 -10.60 -24.99 10.51
CA ARG A 871 -11.36 -26.19 10.11
C ARG A 871 -12.14 -26.73 11.31
N ALA A 872 -13.38 -27.13 11.10
CA ALA A 872 -14.12 -27.94 12.05
C ALA A 872 -13.57 -29.37 12.06
N TYR A 873 -13.60 -30.04 13.21
CA TYR A 873 -13.26 -31.45 13.33
C TYR A 873 -14.22 -32.20 14.25
N ALA A 874 -14.34 -33.51 14.03
CA ALA A 874 -15.00 -34.42 14.95
C ALA A 874 -14.29 -35.76 14.99
N ILE A 875 -14.24 -36.35 16.17
CA ILE A 875 -13.53 -37.57 16.52
C ILE A 875 -14.57 -38.56 17.00
N ASN A 876 -14.59 -39.76 16.43
CA ASN A 876 -15.27 -40.92 17.02
C ASN A 876 -14.26 -42.05 17.21
N ALA A 877 -14.74 -43.24 17.56
CA ALA A 877 -13.90 -44.43 17.71
C ALA A 877 -13.08 -44.80 16.45
N ASN A 878 -13.48 -44.30 15.26
CA ASN A 878 -12.81 -44.56 13.98
C ASN A 878 -11.86 -43.43 13.56
N GLY A 879 -11.82 -42.30 14.27
CA GLY A 879 -10.84 -41.23 14.07
C GLY A 879 -11.43 -39.85 13.83
N THR A 880 -10.56 -38.93 13.44
CA THR A 880 -10.87 -37.51 13.29
C THR A 880 -11.19 -37.16 11.85
N ALA A 881 -12.40 -36.67 11.59
CA ALA A 881 -12.75 -36.04 10.34
C ALA A 881 -12.66 -34.51 10.43
N TYR A 882 -12.37 -33.86 9.32
CA TYR A 882 -12.24 -32.41 9.21
C TYR A 882 -13.16 -31.85 8.13
N GLY A 883 -13.83 -30.75 8.42
CA GLY A 883 -14.57 -29.98 7.41
C GLY A 883 -13.64 -29.25 6.44
N SER A 884 -14.27 -28.52 5.49
CA SER A 884 -13.57 -27.62 4.57
C SER A 884 -12.81 -26.53 5.33
N GLN A 885 -11.71 -26.04 4.75
CA GLN A 885 -11.02 -24.88 5.29
C GLN A 885 -11.79 -23.60 4.98
N VAL A 886 -11.85 -22.71 5.97
CA VAL A 886 -12.20 -21.30 5.79
C VAL A 886 -11.10 -20.43 6.41
N SER A 887 -11.00 -19.17 5.99
CA SER A 887 -10.02 -18.23 6.53
C SER A 887 -10.69 -16.93 6.99
N PHE A 888 -10.04 -16.23 7.92
CA PHE A 888 -10.47 -14.92 8.41
C PHE A 888 -9.27 -14.13 8.96
N THR A 889 -9.39 -12.81 9.03
CA THR A 889 -8.36 -11.94 9.64
C THR A 889 -8.91 -11.30 10.90
N THR A 890 -8.22 -11.44 12.03
CA THR A 890 -8.59 -10.77 13.30
C THR A 890 -8.59 -9.25 13.15
N LEU A 891 -9.45 -8.57 13.90
CA LEU A 891 -9.53 -7.10 13.90
C LEU A 891 -8.27 -6.45 14.52
N GLY A 892 -8.10 -5.14 14.35
CA GLY A 892 -7.16 -4.36 15.18
C GLY A 892 -7.64 -4.23 16.63
N THR A 893 -6.74 -3.99 17.59
CA THR A 893 -7.15 -3.71 18.99
C THR A 893 -8.03 -2.46 19.04
N GLY A 894 -9.25 -2.60 19.59
CA GLY A 894 -10.23 -1.50 19.66
C GLY A 894 -9.69 -0.30 20.43
N THR A 895 -9.99 0.90 19.97
CA THR A 895 -9.43 2.13 20.55
C THR A 895 -10.42 2.72 21.55
N THR A 896 -9.96 3.07 22.76
CA THR A 896 -10.80 3.73 23.78
C THR A 896 -10.63 5.25 23.75
N VAL A 897 -11.69 5.99 24.04
CA VAL A 897 -11.71 7.44 24.25
C VAL A 897 -12.23 7.71 25.65
N ILE A 898 -11.40 8.30 26.51
CA ILE A 898 -11.86 8.79 27.83
C ILE A 898 -12.17 10.27 27.69
N ILE A 899 -13.40 10.65 28.00
CA ILE A 899 -13.87 12.03 27.93
C ILE A 899 -14.17 12.51 29.34
N GLY A 900 -13.43 13.54 29.77
CA GLY A 900 -13.48 14.09 31.11
C GLY A 900 -12.36 13.55 32.01
N THR A 901 -11.74 14.44 32.77
CA THR A 901 -10.59 14.17 33.65
C THR A 901 -10.84 14.57 35.10
N GLY A 902 -11.94 15.27 35.38
CA GLY A 902 -12.27 15.74 36.72
C GLY A 902 -12.37 14.57 37.70
N THR A 903 -11.86 14.78 38.91
CA THR A 903 -11.77 13.77 39.96
C THR A 903 -12.84 13.92 41.02
N ALA A 904 -13.54 15.07 41.02
CA ALA A 904 -14.73 15.29 41.83
C ALA A 904 -15.82 14.29 41.44
N THR A 905 -16.67 13.95 42.40
CA THR A 905 -17.61 12.83 42.28
C THR A 905 -19.04 13.31 42.45
N GLN A 906 -19.96 12.62 41.78
CA GLN A 906 -21.39 12.88 41.86
C GLN A 906 -22.19 11.58 41.69
N GLY A 907 -23.50 11.61 41.98
CA GLY A 907 -24.35 10.43 41.79
C GLY A 907 -24.49 10.00 40.32
N TYR A 908 -24.51 10.94 39.38
CA TYR A 908 -24.83 10.68 37.97
C TYR A 908 -23.64 10.07 37.20
N PRO A 909 -23.89 9.15 36.25
CA PRO A 909 -25.21 8.79 35.74
C PRO A 909 -25.75 7.46 36.32
N LEU A 910 -25.06 6.87 37.29
CA LEU A 910 -25.28 5.49 37.75
C LEU A 910 -25.95 5.38 39.13
N SER A 911 -26.38 6.49 39.73
CA SER A 911 -27.12 6.49 40.99
C SER A 911 -28.58 6.06 40.75
N CYS A 912 -29.32 5.74 41.80
CA CYS A 912 -30.75 5.38 41.73
C CYS A 912 -31.65 6.20 42.67
N TYR A 913 -31.09 7.18 43.40
CA TYR A 913 -31.78 8.14 44.27
C TYR A 913 -33.11 7.65 44.90
N TYR A 914 -33.05 6.71 45.85
CA TYR A 914 -34.20 6.07 46.53
C TYR A 914 -35.29 5.42 45.63
N GLY A 915 -35.28 5.64 44.32
CA GLY A 915 -36.36 5.29 43.40
C GLY A 915 -35.94 5.37 41.94
N TYR A 916 -35.88 6.56 41.35
CA TYR A 916 -35.63 6.73 39.90
C TYR A 916 -34.64 7.86 39.63
N GLU A 917 -33.69 7.61 38.73
CA GLU A 917 -32.76 8.64 38.24
C GLU A 917 -32.58 8.52 36.72
N ARG A 918 -32.55 9.68 36.07
CA ARG A 918 -32.35 9.80 34.64
C ARG A 918 -31.38 10.94 34.39
N SER A 919 -30.46 10.73 33.46
CA SER A 919 -29.47 11.74 33.14
C SER A 919 -29.08 11.70 31.66
N ALA A 920 -28.75 12.86 31.11
CA ALA A 920 -28.30 13.00 29.74
C ALA A 920 -27.01 13.83 29.70
N SER A 921 -26.00 13.31 29.02
CA SER A 921 -24.66 13.90 28.97
C SER A 921 -24.25 14.11 27.52
N LEU A 922 -23.82 15.32 27.19
CA LEU A 922 -23.36 15.70 25.86
C LEU A 922 -21.84 15.66 25.80
N TYR A 923 -21.32 14.88 24.87
CA TYR A 923 -19.90 14.75 24.55
C TYR A 923 -19.68 15.24 23.13
N THR A 924 -18.77 16.17 22.91
CA THR A 924 -18.59 16.77 21.59
C THR A 924 -17.83 15.87 20.64
N ALA A 925 -18.01 16.06 19.34
CA ALA A 925 -17.24 15.35 18.34
C ALA A 925 -15.73 15.52 18.53
N ALA A 926 -15.30 16.73 18.92
CA ALA A 926 -13.91 17.04 19.22
C ALA A 926 -13.36 16.30 20.45
N GLU A 927 -14.19 16.12 21.49
CA GLU A 927 -13.82 15.34 22.67
C GLU A 927 -13.75 13.84 22.36
N ILE A 928 -14.57 13.37 21.42
CA ILE A 928 -14.55 11.97 20.96
C ILE A 928 -13.33 11.74 20.04
N GLY A 929 -13.01 12.71 19.18
CA GLY A 929 -11.76 12.79 18.42
C GLY A 929 -11.55 11.69 17.37
N ARG A 930 -12.58 10.87 17.08
CA ARG A 930 -12.54 9.80 16.08
C ARG A 930 -13.94 9.37 15.66
N THR A 931 -14.04 8.72 14.52
CA THR A 931 -15.26 8.03 14.05
C THR A 931 -15.09 6.51 14.20
N GLY A 932 -16.19 5.76 14.12
CA GLY A 932 -16.19 4.31 14.16
C GLY A 932 -17.38 3.73 14.93
N THR A 933 -17.42 2.40 15.05
CA THR A 933 -18.49 1.72 15.78
C THR A 933 -18.20 1.68 17.28
N ILE A 934 -18.99 2.40 18.08
CA ILE A 934 -18.95 2.32 19.53
C ILE A 934 -19.61 1.01 19.96
N ASN A 935 -18.91 0.18 20.72
CA ASN A 935 -19.39 -1.12 21.18
C ASN A 935 -19.43 -1.25 22.71
N MET A 936 -18.87 -0.28 23.44
CA MET A 936 -18.87 -0.27 24.89
C MET A 936 -18.83 1.15 25.43
N VAL A 937 -19.52 1.38 26.54
CA VAL A 937 -19.47 2.63 27.31
C VAL A 937 -19.20 2.33 28.77
N GLU A 938 -18.42 3.19 29.44
CA GLU A 938 -18.00 2.95 30.81
C GLU A 938 -17.96 4.24 31.63
N TRP A 939 -18.23 4.14 32.94
CA TRP A 939 -18.09 5.25 33.89
C TRP A 939 -17.19 4.84 35.05
N TYR A 940 -16.61 5.84 35.73
CA TYR A 940 -15.63 5.61 36.80
C TYR A 940 -16.24 5.85 38.19
N PRO A 941 -16.88 4.86 38.81
CA PRO A 941 -17.35 4.92 40.19
C PRO A 941 -16.20 5.03 41.19
N THR A 942 -16.42 5.78 42.28
CA THR A 942 -15.45 5.95 43.37
C THR A 942 -15.89 5.26 44.66
N ILE A 943 -17.12 4.78 44.70
CA ILE A 943 -17.69 3.98 45.79
C ILE A 943 -18.13 2.63 45.22
N SER A 944 -17.85 1.56 45.96
CA SER A 944 -18.34 0.22 45.62
C SER A 944 -19.81 0.11 45.96
N LEU A 945 -20.61 -0.43 45.03
CA LEU A 945 -21.98 -0.84 45.32
C LEU A 945 -22.04 -2.36 45.39
N THR A 946 -22.74 -2.87 46.40
CA THR A 946 -22.89 -4.31 46.63
C THR A 946 -24.22 -4.86 46.13
N TYR A 947 -25.14 -3.99 45.70
CA TYR A 947 -26.44 -4.35 45.16
C TYR A 947 -26.54 -4.02 43.67
N SER A 948 -27.52 -4.64 42.99
CA SER A 948 -27.74 -4.50 41.56
C SER A 948 -28.83 -3.48 41.24
N VAL A 949 -28.69 -2.76 40.14
CA VAL A 949 -29.64 -1.72 39.71
C VAL A 949 -30.00 -1.95 38.24
N PRO A 950 -31.30 -1.98 37.86
CA PRO A 950 -31.71 -2.00 36.46
C PRO A 950 -31.23 -0.72 35.73
N VAL A 951 -30.63 -0.85 34.55
CA VAL A 951 -30.10 0.29 33.78
C VAL A 951 -30.44 0.16 32.29
N LYS A 952 -30.86 1.28 31.70
CA LYS A 952 -30.94 1.47 30.25
C LYS A 952 -30.00 2.58 29.81
N ILE A 953 -29.33 2.38 28.68
CA ILE A 953 -28.44 3.36 28.07
C ILE A 953 -28.88 3.58 26.63
N TYR A 954 -29.05 4.84 26.27
CA TYR A 954 -29.39 5.29 24.94
C TYR A 954 -28.28 6.19 24.41
N ILE A 955 -28.03 6.11 23.10
CA ILE A 955 -27.07 6.97 22.41
C ILE A 955 -27.73 7.57 21.17
N LYS A 956 -27.51 8.86 20.94
CA LYS A 956 -27.78 9.52 19.65
C LYS A 956 -26.73 10.54 19.31
N THR A 957 -26.61 10.84 18.03
CA THR A 957 -25.87 12.00 17.55
C THR A 957 -26.72 13.26 17.65
N THR A 958 -26.07 14.42 17.78
CA THR A 958 -26.70 15.74 17.81
C THR A 958 -25.70 16.78 17.36
N THR A 959 -26.16 17.84 16.70
CA THR A 959 -25.34 19.03 16.40
C THR A 959 -25.29 19.99 17.57
N ALA A 960 -26.14 19.83 18.59
CA ALA A 960 -26.20 20.71 19.73
C ALA A 960 -24.87 20.73 20.50
N THR A 961 -24.42 21.91 20.91
CA THR A 961 -23.22 22.08 21.74
C THR A 961 -23.57 22.35 23.20
N THR A 962 -24.84 22.50 23.55
CA THR A 962 -25.30 22.59 24.94
C THR A 962 -26.59 21.79 25.10
N ILE A 963 -26.92 21.43 26.34
CA ILE A 963 -28.19 20.81 26.73
C ILE A 963 -29.06 21.90 27.38
N ALA A 964 -30.32 21.96 26.95
CA ALA A 964 -31.37 22.74 27.59
C ALA A 964 -32.24 21.86 28.50
N ALA A 965 -32.83 22.46 29.52
CA ALA A 965 -33.79 21.80 30.40
C ALA A 965 -34.98 21.28 29.59
N SER A 966 -35.24 19.97 29.67
CA SER A 966 -36.31 19.30 28.91
C SER A 966 -36.85 18.09 29.68
N THR A 967 -38.00 17.57 29.25
CA THR A 967 -38.55 16.33 29.83
C THR A 967 -37.74 15.11 29.33
N TRP A 968 -37.78 14.01 30.08
CA TRP A 968 -37.07 12.80 29.68
C TRP A 968 -37.53 12.25 28.32
N ALA A 969 -38.84 12.29 28.05
CA ALA A 969 -39.42 11.83 26.78
C ALA A 969 -38.83 12.60 25.58
N THR A 970 -38.67 13.92 25.70
CA THR A 970 -38.02 14.74 24.67
C THR A 970 -36.54 14.38 24.53
N ALA A 971 -35.84 14.16 25.65
CA ALA A 971 -34.41 13.85 25.66
C ALA A 971 -34.08 12.54 24.92
N ILE A 972 -34.87 11.47 25.13
CA ILE A 972 -34.64 10.16 24.50
C ILE A 972 -35.22 10.03 23.10
N SER A 973 -36.03 10.99 22.63
CA SER A 973 -36.62 10.94 21.29
C SER A 973 -35.53 10.83 20.21
N GLY A 974 -35.68 9.84 19.32
CA GLY A 974 -34.70 9.53 18.27
C GLY A 974 -33.40 8.89 18.75
N ALA A 975 -33.31 8.45 20.01
CA ALA A 975 -32.13 7.76 20.53
C ALA A 975 -32.20 6.24 20.36
N THR A 976 -31.06 5.65 20.02
CA THR A 976 -30.89 4.20 19.92
C THR A 976 -30.70 3.63 21.32
N LEU A 977 -31.54 2.68 21.73
CA LEU A 977 -31.33 1.89 22.94
C LEU A 977 -30.16 0.93 22.70
N VAL A 978 -29.01 1.19 23.32
CA VAL A 978 -27.77 0.44 23.10
C VAL A 978 -27.48 -0.58 24.21
N TYR A 979 -28.07 -0.39 25.39
CA TYR A 979 -27.99 -1.33 26.51
C TYR A 979 -29.30 -1.33 27.30
N ASN A 980 -29.80 -2.52 27.63
CA ASN A 980 -30.94 -2.72 28.52
C ASN A 980 -30.68 -3.95 29.39
N GLY A 981 -30.43 -3.74 30.67
CA GLY A 981 -30.06 -4.83 31.56
C GLY A 981 -30.02 -4.43 33.02
N THR A 982 -29.34 -5.24 33.82
CA THR A 982 -29.12 -4.98 35.24
C THR A 982 -27.63 -4.74 35.47
N MET A 983 -27.30 -3.54 35.97
CA MET A 983 -25.97 -3.24 36.47
C MET A 983 -25.76 -4.00 37.78
N ALA A 984 -24.95 -5.06 37.76
CA ALA A 984 -24.40 -5.64 38.98
C ALA A 984 -23.54 -4.61 39.73
N GLY A 985 -23.31 -4.83 41.02
CA GLY A 985 -22.49 -3.95 41.88
C GLY A 985 -21.22 -3.35 41.23
N THR A 986 -20.84 -2.17 41.67
CA THR A 986 -19.64 -1.46 41.20
C THR A 986 -18.46 -1.72 42.13
N THR A 987 -17.25 -1.62 41.58
CA THR A 987 -16.01 -1.60 42.35
C THR A 987 -15.51 -0.18 42.42
N ALA A 988 -15.22 0.32 43.63
CA ALA A 988 -14.63 1.64 43.84
C ALA A 988 -13.33 1.78 43.03
N ASN A 989 -13.18 2.92 42.36
CA ASN A 989 -11.99 3.30 41.60
C ASN A 989 -11.64 2.35 40.44
N ALA A 990 -12.66 1.74 39.83
CA ALA A 990 -12.51 0.94 38.62
C ALA A 990 -13.59 1.31 37.61
N TRP A 991 -13.24 1.34 36.32
CA TRP A 991 -14.23 1.59 35.26
C TRP A 991 -15.29 0.50 35.25
N LYS A 992 -16.56 0.91 35.31
CA LYS A 992 -17.71 0.02 35.17
C LYS A 992 -18.13 -0.02 33.70
N ALA A 993 -17.87 -1.15 33.06
CA ALA A 993 -18.16 -1.35 31.64
C ALA A 993 -19.59 -1.82 31.36
N PHE A 994 -20.16 -1.30 30.27
CA PHE A 994 -21.42 -1.74 29.68
C PHE A 994 -21.18 -2.07 28.21
N SER A 995 -21.07 -3.36 27.91
CA SER A 995 -21.02 -3.84 26.52
C SER A 995 -22.37 -3.62 25.85
N LEU A 996 -22.38 -2.93 24.72
CA LEU A 996 -23.60 -2.53 24.05
C LEU A 996 -24.23 -3.75 23.35
N ALA A 997 -25.49 -4.03 23.66
CA ALA A 997 -26.27 -5.07 22.98
C ALA A 997 -26.56 -4.70 21.51
N THR A 998 -26.59 -3.39 21.22
CA THR A 998 -26.64 -2.85 19.87
C THR A 998 -25.52 -1.84 19.72
N SER A 999 -24.49 -2.18 18.94
CA SER A 999 -23.38 -1.28 18.65
C SER A 999 -23.86 -0.01 17.95
N PHE A 1000 -23.21 1.12 18.22
CA PHE A 1000 -23.59 2.43 17.70
C PHE A 1000 -22.56 2.92 16.68
N ASN A 1001 -22.93 2.97 15.40
CA ASN A 1001 -22.07 3.48 14.34
C ASN A 1001 -21.98 5.01 14.43
N TYR A 1002 -20.84 5.51 14.91
CA TYR A 1002 -20.60 6.93 15.10
C TYR A 1002 -19.74 7.47 13.96
N THR A 1003 -20.36 8.23 13.06
CA THR A 1003 -19.71 8.74 11.85
C THR A 1003 -19.34 10.21 11.93
N ALA A 1004 -20.05 11.02 12.71
CA ALA A 1004 -19.82 12.45 12.94
C ALA A 1004 -20.76 13.01 14.04
N ASN A 1005 -20.61 14.31 14.37
CA ASN A 1005 -21.43 15.13 15.29
C ASN A 1005 -21.25 14.87 16.80
N ASN A 1006 -21.83 15.70 17.67
CA ASN A 1006 -21.75 15.47 19.11
C ASN A 1006 -22.61 14.26 19.49
N VAL A 1007 -22.31 13.61 20.62
CA VAL A 1007 -23.05 12.45 21.12
C VAL A 1007 -23.77 12.81 22.41
N LEU A 1008 -25.05 12.47 22.47
CA LEU A 1008 -25.83 12.47 23.70
C LEU A 1008 -25.90 11.03 24.22
N VAL A 1009 -25.32 10.80 25.41
CA VAL A 1009 -25.45 9.52 26.13
C VAL A 1009 -26.46 9.72 27.25
N LEU A 1010 -27.54 8.96 27.20
CA LEU A 1010 -28.66 9.06 28.13
C LEU A 1010 -28.75 7.78 28.95
N VAL A 1011 -28.80 7.93 30.26
CA VAL A 1011 -28.84 6.81 31.20
C VAL A 1011 -30.08 6.93 32.06
N GLU A 1012 -30.84 5.84 32.12
CA GLU A 1012 -31.98 5.67 33.02
C GLU A 1012 -31.68 4.52 33.97
N THR A 1013 -31.70 4.80 35.26
CA THR A 1013 -31.45 3.82 36.30
C THR A 1013 -32.70 3.56 37.13
N ASN A 1014 -32.81 2.32 37.58
CA ASN A 1014 -33.87 1.78 38.41
C ASN A 1014 -35.31 2.01 37.90
N TYR A 1015 -35.50 1.84 36.59
CA TYR A 1015 -36.78 2.07 35.91
C TYR A 1015 -37.93 1.14 36.36
N THR A 1016 -37.69 0.15 37.22
CA THR A 1016 -38.69 -0.83 37.69
C THR A 1016 -39.21 -0.58 39.11
N GLY A 1017 -38.86 0.53 39.76
CA GLY A 1017 -39.62 1.09 40.89
C GLY A 1017 -39.41 0.49 42.29
N THR A 1018 -38.53 -0.49 42.46
CA THR A 1018 -38.18 -1.05 43.79
C THR A 1018 -36.80 -0.56 44.22
N GLY A 1019 -36.72 0.75 44.46
CA GLY A 1019 -35.54 1.47 45.00
C GLY A 1019 -34.60 0.64 45.87
N ALA A 1020 -33.29 0.83 45.73
CA ALA A 1020 -32.29 0.21 46.61
C ALA A 1020 -32.32 0.75 48.06
N GLY A 1021 -33.34 1.54 48.44
CA GLY A 1021 -33.51 2.12 49.78
C GLY A 1021 -32.47 3.18 50.15
N THR A 1022 -31.69 3.69 49.19
CA THR A 1022 -30.58 4.62 49.44
C THR A 1022 -30.47 5.72 48.38
N SER A 1023 -30.09 6.93 48.80
CA SER A 1023 -29.64 8.00 47.89
C SER A 1023 -28.22 7.83 47.41
N THR A 1024 -27.45 6.91 48.00
CA THR A 1024 -26.02 6.79 47.79
C THR A 1024 -25.76 5.89 46.58
N GLY A 1025 -25.56 6.48 45.40
CA GLY A 1025 -25.07 5.78 44.22
C GLY A 1025 -23.56 5.51 44.27
N PRO A 1026 -22.96 4.99 43.18
CA PRO A 1026 -21.55 4.59 43.16
C PRO A 1026 -20.56 5.77 43.08
N ALA A 1027 -21.07 7.00 43.17
CA ALA A 1027 -20.33 8.27 43.06
C ALA A 1027 -19.36 8.29 41.87
N CYS A 1028 -19.84 8.58 40.66
CA CYS A 1028 -19.03 8.64 39.46
C CYS A 1028 -18.24 9.95 39.36
N ARG A 1029 -17.02 9.86 38.82
CA ARG A 1029 -16.22 11.04 38.48
C ARG A 1029 -16.89 11.88 37.40
N TYR A 1030 -16.80 13.19 37.55
CA TYR A 1030 -17.32 14.15 36.58
C TYR A 1030 -16.31 15.26 36.29
N THR A 1031 -16.49 15.90 35.14
CA THR A 1031 -15.78 17.11 34.72
C THR A 1031 -16.77 18.26 34.62
N THR A 1032 -16.41 19.41 35.19
CA THR A 1032 -17.22 20.62 35.07
C THR A 1032 -17.25 21.08 33.60
N ALA A 1033 -18.41 21.00 32.96
CA ALA A 1033 -18.70 21.39 31.60
C ALA A 1033 -20.08 22.07 31.54
N THR A 1034 -20.09 23.40 31.41
CA THR A 1034 -21.29 24.24 31.48
C THR A 1034 -22.34 23.81 30.46
N SER A 1035 -23.55 23.55 30.95
CA SER A 1035 -24.71 23.15 30.13
C SER A 1035 -24.44 21.91 29.26
N LYS A 1036 -23.68 20.93 29.74
CA LYS A 1036 -23.43 19.66 29.04
C LYS A 1036 -24.03 18.44 29.73
N HIS A 1037 -24.70 18.65 30.85
CA HIS A 1037 -25.37 17.59 31.59
C HIS A 1037 -26.70 18.07 32.14
N MET A 1038 -27.69 17.19 32.14
CA MET A 1038 -28.94 17.39 32.88
C MET A 1038 -29.36 16.10 33.56
N TYR A 1039 -30.09 16.23 34.66
CA TYR A 1039 -30.62 15.11 35.41
C TYR A 1039 -32.04 15.37 35.90
N ILE A 1040 -32.77 14.31 36.16
CA ILE A 1040 -34.05 14.34 36.86
C ILE A 1040 -34.19 13.10 37.73
N ARG A 1041 -34.73 13.28 38.93
CA ARG A 1041 -34.88 12.23 39.94
C ARG A 1041 -36.18 12.39 40.71
N ALA A 1042 -36.75 11.29 41.16
CA ALA A 1042 -37.93 11.27 42.02
C ALA A 1042 -37.92 10.01 42.89
N ASP A 1043 -38.53 10.13 44.06
CA ASP A 1043 -38.73 9.01 44.97
C ASP A 1043 -39.99 8.21 44.59
N ASN A 1044 -39.91 6.89 44.70
CA ASN A 1044 -40.98 5.89 44.48
C ASN A 1044 -41.71 5.88 43.11
N THR A 1045 -41.65 6.95 42.32
CA THR A 1045 -42.34 7.10 41.03
C THR A 1045 -41.41 7.67 39.97
N ALA A 1046 -41.61 7.27 38.70
CA ALA A 1046 -40.78 7.73 37.60
C ALA A 1046 -40.95 9.26 37.38
N PRO A 1047 -39.87 10.05 37.31
CA PRO A 1047 -39.97 11.50 37.25
C PRO A 1047 -40.50 11.98 35.89
N THR A 1048 -41.58 12.78 35.89
CA THR A 1048 -42.24 13.29 34.65
C THR A 1048 -41.98 14.76 34.35
N GLY A 1049 -41.35 15.50 35.28
CA GLY A 1049 -41.07 16.93 35.14
C GLY A 1049 -39.91 17.27 34.19
N THR A 1050 -39.53 18.55 34.18
CA THR A 1050 -38.39 19.07 33.41
C THR A 1050 -37.07 18.82 34.14
N ALA A 1051 -36.06 18.31 33.44
CA ALA A 1051 -34.75 18.02 33.99
C ALA A 1051 -33.97 19.30 34.35
N THR A 1052 -33.15 19.21 35.40
CA THR A 1052 -32.27 20.31 35.84
C THR A 1052 -30.94 20.23 35.10
N VAL A 1053 -30.52 21.34 34.47
CA VAL A 1053 -29.22 21.46 33.81
C VAL A 1053 -28.14 21.76 34.84
N THR A 1054 -27.00 21.09 34.73
CA THR A 1054 -25.84 21.27 35.60
C THR A 1054 -24.55 21.32 34.78
N SER A 1055 -23.50 21.87 35.37
CA SER A 1055 -22.15 21.81 34.82
C SER A 1055 -21.45 20.49 35.14
N TYR A 1056 -21.97 19.63 36.00
CA TYR A 1056 -21.25 18.43 36.44
C TYR A 1056 -21.46 17.25 35.48
N ARG A 1057 -20.69 17.21 34.39
CA ARG A 1057 -20.84 16.18 33.35
C ARG A 1057 -20.02 14.93 33.69
N PRO A 1058 -20.63 13.73 33.76
CA PRO A 1058 -19.90 12.50 34.02
C PRO A 1058 -18.74 12.25 33.06
N ASN A 1059 -17.63 11.76 33.58
CA ASN A 1059 -16.54 11.27 32.75
C ASN A 1059 -16.92 9.91 32.19
N ILE A 1060 -16.69 9.71 30.91
CA ILE A 1060 -17.06 8.49 30.19
C ILE A 1060 -15.86 7.90 29.48
N ARG A 1061 -15.81 6.58 29.35
CA ARG A 1061 -14.93 5.89 28.41
C ARG A 1061 -15.77 5.23 27.32
N LEU A 1062 -15.52 5.59 26.06
CA LEU A 1062 -16.13 4.97 24.88
C LEU A 1062 -15.12 4.03 24.25
N THR A 1063 -15.53 2.83 23.85
CA THR A 1063 -14.67 1.90 23.11
C THR A 1063 -15.18 1.74 21.68
N PHE A 1064 -14.28 1.94 20.73
CA PHE A 1064 -14.53 1.77 19.30
C PHE A 1064 -14.00 0.41 18.82
N SER A 1065 -14.76 -0.30 18.00
CA SER A 1065 -14.30 -1.52 17.34
C SER A 1065 -13.07 -1.24 16.47
N GLY A 1066 -12.06 -2.12 16.51
CA GLY A 1066 -10.91 -2.03 15.60
C GLY A 1066 -11.28 -2.46 14.19
N VAL A 1067 -10.74 -1.78 13.17
CA VAL A 1067 -10.96 -2.13 11.77
C VAL A 1067 -10.22 -3.45 11.45
N ALA A 1068 -10.83 -4.34 10.67
CA ALA A 1068 -10.11 -5.47 10.09
C ALA A 1068 -9.05 -4.93 9.14
N ALA A 1069 -7.85 -5.52 9.14
CA ALA A 1069 -6.84 -5.19 8.14
C ALA A 1069 -7.41 -5.42 6.72
N PRO A 1070 -7.18 -4.51 5.76
CA PRO A 1070 -7.49 -4.79 4.37
C PRO A 1070 -6.74 -6.05 3.94
N GLN A 1071 -7.43 -6.99 3.30
CA GLN A 1071 -6.80 -8.14 2.65
C GLN A 1071 -5.91 -7.60 1.54
N LEU A 1072 -4.61 -7.46 1.82
CA LEU A 1072 -3.58 -7.15 0.84
C LEU A 1072 -2.88 -8.45 0.44
N ILE A 1073 -2.93 -8.72 -0.85
CA ILE A 1073 -1.90 -9.47 -1.54
C ILE A 1073 -0.63 -8.60 -1.53
N GLU A 1074 0.42 -9.15 -0.93
CA GLU A 1074 1.87 -8.84 -1.06
C GLU A 1074 2.53 -7.55 -0.48
N GLN A 1075 3.49 -7.85 0.42
CA GLN A 1075 4.87 -7.35 0.61
C GLN A 1075 5.22 -5.91 1.08
N ASN A 1076 5.52 -5.81 2.39
CA ASN A 1076 6.62 -5.15 3.13
C ASN A 1076 7.34 -3.88 2.61
N VAL A 1077 7.25 -2.77 3.38
CA VAL A 1077 8.39 -1.87 3.77
C VAL A 1077 8.07 -1.16 5.11
N GLU A 1078 8.98 -1.11 6.08
CA GLU A 1078 8.86 -0.31 7.32
C GLU A 1078 10.16 0.48 7.63
N THR A 1079 10.03 1.67 8.25
CA THR A 1079 11.12 2.46 8.89
C THR A 1079 10.63 3.02 10.24
N ILE A 1080 11.47 2.99 11.29
CA ILE A 1080 11.15 3.34 12.71
C ILE A 1080 11.98 4.55 13.22
N SER A 1081 11.43 5.40 14.11
CA SER A 1081 12.14 6.44 14.89
C SER A 1081 11.55 6.63 16.31
N GLY A 1082 12.38 6.73 17.38
CA GLY A 1082 11.97 7.26 18.71
C GLY A 1082 12.83 6.89 19.95
N MET A 1083 13.89 7.64 20.30
CA MET A 1083 14.72 7.38 21.52
C MET A 1083 15.07 8.57 22.46
N ILE A 1084 14.68 9.84 22.22
CA ILE A 1084 15.00 11.01 23.12
C ILE A 1084 13.85 12.04 23.20
N SER A 1085 13.59 12.66 24.39
CA SER A 1085 12.52 13.66 24.61
C SER A 1085 12.88 14.80 25.60
N ALA A 1086 12.15 15.94 25.54
CA ALA A 1086 12.31 17.13 26.41
C ALA A 1086 10.99 17.56 27.06
N TYR A 1087 10.98 17.79 28.38
CA TYR A 1087 9.78 18.15 29.15
C TYR A 1087 10.09 18.99 30.41
N PRO A 1088 9.25 19.98 30.79
CA PRO A 1088 8.07 20.45 30.06
C PRO A 1088 8.45 21.20 28.79
N ASN A 1089 7.63 21.05 27.76
CA ASN A 1089 7.77 21.77 26.50
C ASN A 1089 6.38 21.94 25.88
N PRO A 1090 5.75 23.13 25.97
CA PRO A 1090 6.35 24.41 26.38
C PRO A 1090 6.79 24.46 27.86
N THR A 1091 7.83 25.24 28.16
CA THR A 1091 8.34 25.51 29.50
C THR A 1091 8.19 26.99 29.84
N THR A 1092 8.14 27.34 31.12
CA THR A 1092 8.30 28.73 31.59
C THR A 1092 9.73 29.06 32.01
N GLY A 1093 10.64 28.07 31.98
CA GLY A 1093 12.01 28.24 32.42
C GLY A 1093 12.84 26.99 32.23
N ILE A 1094 12.64 25.96 33.06
CA ILE A 1094 13.48 24.76 33.07
C ILE A 1094 12.91 23.66 32.16
N VAL A 1095 13.77 23.05 31.35
CA VAL A 1095 13.44 21.87 30.52
C VAL A 1095 14.32 20.70 30.91
N THR A 1096 13.70 19.54 31.19
CA THR A 1096 14.40 18.29 31.51
C THR A 1096 14.49 17.40 30.27
N ILE A 1097 15.67 16.86 29.99
CA ILE A 1097 15.92 15.95 28.88
C ILE A 1097 15.91 14.51 29.37
N LYS A 1098 14.98 13.72 28.82
CA LYS A 1098 14.86 12.29 29.07
C LYS A 1098 15.41 11.51 27.87
N SER A 1099 16.30 10.58 28.15
CA SER A 1099 16.95 9.70 27.18
C SER A 1099 17.08 8.32 27.82
N GLU A 1100 16.88 7.26 27.03
CA GLU A 1100 17.15 5.88 27.47
C GLU A 1100 18.65 5.54 27.42
N GLY A 1101 19.46 6.36 26.73
CA GLY A 1101 20.93 6.27 26.66
C GLY A 1101 21.67 7.39 27.39
N SER A 1102 23.00 7.26 27.49
CA SER A 1102 23.87 8.25 28.16
C SER A 1102 23.88 9.58 27.39
N ILE A 1103 23.76 10.72 28.07
CA ILE A 1103 23.88 12.05 27.44
C ILE A 1103 25.29 12.58 27.70
N ARG A 1104 26.02 12.99 26.65
CA ARG A 1104 27.37 13.54 26.73
C ARG A 1104 27.43 15.06 26.69
N SER A 1105 26.55 15.71 25.93
CA SER A 1105 26.43 17.17 25.92
C SER A 1105 25.06 17.65 25.47
N ILE A 1106 24.65 18.85 25.90
CA ILE A 1106 23.43 19.52 25.45
C ILE A 1106 23.77 20.95 25.04
N ASP A 1107 23.45 21.36 23.81
CA ASP A 1107 23.58 22.74 23.34
C ASP A 1107 22.19 23.34 23.07
N VAL A 1108 21.99 24.63 23.37
CA VAL A 1108 20.81 25.39 22.93
C VAL A 1108 21.24 26.45 21.95
N TYR A 1109 20.50 26.54 20.87
CA TYR A 1109 20.64 27.55 19.84
C TYR A 1109 19.37 28.40 19.80
N SER A 1110 19.55 29.70 19.58
CA SER A 1110 18.45 30.57 19.17
C SER A 1110 17.95 30.18 17.78
N ILE A 1111 16.73 30.60 17.42
CA ILE A 1111 16.18 30.32 16.08
C ILE A 1111 17.04 30.89 14.93
N THR A 1112 17.91 31.86 15.21
CA THR A 1112 18.83 32.44 14.23
C THR A 1112 20.12 31.64 14.07
N GLY A 1113 20.24 30.48 14.74
CA GLY A 1113 21.38 29.58 14.64
C GLY A 1113 22.57 29.95 15.52
N ALA A 1114 22.50 31.05 16.28
CA ALA A 1114 23.51 31.38 17.28
C ALA A 1114 23.39 30.42 18.48
N LYS A 1115 24.50 29.79 18.89
CA LYS A 1115 24.56 28.98 20.12
C LYS A 1115 24.50 29.91 21.32
N ILE A 1116 23.48 29.74 22.16
CA ILE A 1116 23.20 30.63 23.30
C ILE A 1116 23.37 29.93 24.65
N TYR A 1117 23.44 28.60 24.66
CA TYR A 1117 23.69 27.80 25.87
C TYR A 1117 24.42 26.51 25.49
N SER A 1118 25.26 26.00 26.38
CA SER A 1118 25.98 24.73 26.18
C SER A 1118 26.29 24.10 27.54
N LYS A 1119 26.02 22.80 27.65
CA LYS A 1119 26.30 21.95 28.81
C LYS A 1119 27.10 20.73 28.34
N PRO A 1120 28.44 20.84 28.22
CA PRO A 1120 29.31 19.71 27.85
C PRO A 1120 29.63 18.80 29.05
N ASN A 1121 30.05 17.56 28.77
CA ASN A 1121 30.58 16.58 29.73
C ASN A 1121 29.59 16.14 30.83
N ILE A 1122 28.35 15.83 30.46
CA ILE A 1122 27.32 15.34 31.38
C ILE A 1122 27.65 13.89 31.79
N SER A 1123 27.59 13.58 33.10
CA SER A 1123 27.79 12.21 33.64
C SER A 1123 26.46 11.65 34.17
N ASN A 1124 26.27 10.33 34.09
CA ASN A 1124 24.99 9.61 34.29
C ASN A 1124 24.36 9.68 35.70
N SER A 1125 24.72 10.65 36.54
CA SER A 1125 24.25 10.80 37.92
C SER A 1125 23.59 12.15 38.25
N SER A 1126 23.23 12.98 37.26
CA SER A 1126 22.54 14.27 37.48
C SER A 1126 21.33 14.45 36.54
N SER A 1127 20.27 15.16 36.99
CA SER A 1127 19.12 15.51 36.16
C SER A 1127 19.57 16.38 34.96
N ASN A 1128 19.17 15.98 33.74
CA ASN A 1128 19.57 16.64 32.49
C ASN A 1128 18.72 17.88 32.24
N GLU A 1129 18.77 18.83 33.16
CA GLU A 1129 18.02 20.07 33.10
C GLU A 1129 18.79 21.16 32.35
N VAL A 1130 18.04 21.90 31.55
CA VAL A 1130 18.44 23.07 30.78
C VAL A 1130 17.57 24.23 31.27
N ASP A 1131 18.21 25.20 31.91
CA ASP A 1131 17.52 26.39 32.38
C ASP A 1131 17.47 27.45 31.28
N LEU A 1132 16.27 27.74 30.80
CA LEU A 1132 16.01 28.79 29.83
C LEU A 1132 15.47 30.06 30.49
N SER A 1133 15.37 30.15 31.82
CA SER A 1133 14.67 31.21 32.58
C SER A 1133 15.16 32.63 32.30
N GLU A 1134 16.42 32.80 31.87
CA GLU A 1134 16.98 34.12 31.52
C GLU A 1134 16.86 34.46 30.02
N PHE A 1135 16.48 33.51 29.17
CA PHE A 1135 16.26 33.76 27.74
C PHE A 1135 14.88 34.38 27.48
N GLN A 1136 14.68 35.14 26.40
CA GLN A 1136 13.37 35.71 26.14
C GLN A 1136 12.33 34.63 25.80
N ASN A 1137 11.05 34.93 25.98
CA ASN A 1137 9.99 34.00 25.59
C ASN A 1137 10.07 33.81 24.08
N GLY A 1138 10.13 32.56 23.63
CA GLY A 1138 10.55 32.26 22.27
C GLY A 1138 10.88 30.79 22.06
N VAL A 1139 11.17 30.44 20.82
CA VAL A 1139 11.53 29.09 20.41
C VAL A 1139 13.06 28.93 20.47
N TYR A 1140 13.50 27.80 20.98
CA TYR A 1140 14.91 27.44 21.08
C TYR A 1140 15.13 26.05 20.52
N ILE A 1141 16.30 25.83 19.91
CA ILE A 1141 16.67 24.53 19.33
C ILE A 1141 17.68 23.87 20.27
N LEU A 1142 17.29 22.73 20.81
CA LEU A 1142 18.15 21.94 21.68
C LEU A 1142 18.82 20.82 20.89
N VAL A 1143 20.13 20.68 21.04
CA VAL A 1143 20.94 19.65 20.41
C VAL A 1143 21.56 18.78 21.50
N VAL A 1144 21.12 17.53 21.60
CA VAL A 1144 21.54 16.54 22.60
C VAL A 1144 22.47 15.54 21.93
N ASN A 1145 23.69 15.40 22.44
CA ASN A 1145 24.66 14.42 21.96
C ASN A 1145 24.72 13.26 22.95
N ASP A 1146 24.44 12.04 22.50
CA ASP A 1146 24.52 10.82 23.33
C ASP A 1146 25.92 10.15 23.30
N GLY A 1147 26.84 10.72 22.51
CA GLY A 1147 28.19 10.19 22.29
C GLY A 1147 28.33 9.32 21.03
N ILE A 1148 27.23 9.01 20.35
CA ILE A 1148 27.17 8.25 19.09
C ILE A 1148 26.54 9.12 17.99
N LYS A 1149 25.48 9.87 18.28
CA LYS A 1149 24.76 10.77 17.35
C LYS A 1149 24.30 12.06 18.04
N ARG A 1150 24.05 13.10 17.23
CA ARG A 1150 23.43 14.36 17.67
C ARG A 1150 21.93 14.33 17.35
N HIS A 1151 21.11 14.61 18.35
CA HIS A 1151 19.65 14.64 18.27
C HIS A 1151 19.16 16.06 18.49
N THR A 1152 18.27 16.54 17.63
CA THR A 1152 17.81 17.94 17.65
C THR A 1152 16.33 17.99 17.98
N MET A 1153 15.94 18.87 18.91
CA MET A 1153 14.55 19.02 19.34
C MET A 1153 14.20 20.48 19.62
N ARG A 1154 12.97 20.87 19.26
CA ARG A 1154 12.44 22.21 19.47
C ARG A 1154 11.94 22.33 20.91
N VAL A 1155 12.31 23.41 21.61
CA VAL A 1155 11.82 23.77 22.95
C VAL A 1155 11.21 25.15 22.92
N VAL A 1156 10.02 25.32 23.49
CA VAL A 1156 9.29 26.58 23.55
C VAL A 1156 9.34 27.14 24.96
N LYS A 1157 9.89 28.34 25.14
CA LYS A 1157 9.81 29.08 26.40
C LYS A 1157 8.66 30.09 26.34
N GLN A 1158 7.74 30.00 27.29
CA GLN A 1158 6.55 30.85 27.40
C GLN A 1158 6.68 31.93 28.47
#